data_AF-A0A9J7Y307-F1
#
_entry.id   AF-A0A9J7Y307-F1
#
_cell.length_a   1.000
_cell.length_b   1.000
_cell.length_c   1.000
_cell.angle_alpha   90.00
_cell.angle_beta   90.00
_cell.angle_gamma   90.00
#
_symmetry.space_group_name_H-M   'P 1'
#
loop_
_entity.id
_entity.type
_entity.pdbx_description
1 polymer ?
#
loop_
_entity_poly.entity_id
_entity_poly.type
_entity_poly.pdbx_seq_one_letter_code
_entity_poly.pdbx_strand_id
1 'polypeptide(L)'
;MSLCEEKDEDTSSKMSFPESSCNQPITNLPSAFSDAAETSDPSIHRRERQRSESSAPSSVSVKSDGSMEQHPVFSDRPVTSDPLSGEIQELIRSVPSSITHYQTHIRRERTKSVLQKQILETGDLQSVKDQHKTIMKNKYERLFEGIKLQENQTLLNRIYTQLYIIEGEREGVNEEHEVLQMEKTARTKHSQDTPIYCNDIFKASAEAGCEEKEQIKTVLTKGIAGIGKTVSVQKFILDWAEGKANQDVDFMFVLPFRELNLIRDHQYSLHRLLLDFHPELQDLDSQIYEECKVVFIFDGLDESRITLMFSDDQKVCDVTETSSVGVLMSKLMKGELLPSALIWITSRPAAVNQIPSEYIKRLTEIQGFTEPQKEEYFRKRISDQHQVSRIISHIRRARSLYVMCHIPVFCWISSTVLQKLLEEDLSAEIPQTLTEMYIHFLLIQINMRNQKYEERDPEKLLQSNREVIVKLAEVAFKQLMKGNVMFYEEDLIESGIDVTDASVYSGICTEIFKEESVIHQRKVYSFIHLSIQEFLAAFYVFYYYNRQISVTSKFFDLIYSLLEGAIDQSLKSQNGQLDLFLRFLLGISLEANQRLLQDLLSHTENSSESIKRTTQYIKEKIKDGHGLSTERSINLFLCLLEVKDQTLSREIQEFVKSDKHSEKKLSAAHCSTIAYMLKMSEEPLDELDLSKYNTSDEGRRRLIPAVINCRIALLASCNLTCQDCEIVSSALQSSNSVLRELDLNNNDLQDSGVKLLSDGLKSPNCQLEILRLSGCMVTEKGCGYLSSALSSNPSHLRELDLSYNHPGQSGVQLLKHKLQDPNYKLQILNMDHGGGTRVSPGLRKYACDLTLDPNTAHAKLVLSEDNRKVTRVEDHQPYPDHPERFDGFEQVLCKESLTGRFYWEAEWSGRGADISVAYKGIRRKGLSEDCWFGYSEMSWNLYCSSRSYSACHNLKQTDIPAPSSSKRVGVYVDWSAGTLSFYSVSNTHTLTHLHTFNNTFTEPLYAGFKVYPDSPVLLQ
;
A
#
# COMPACT_ATOMS: atom_id res chain seq x y z
N MET A 1 -8.51 61.91 -1.54
CA MET A 1 -8.11 62.67 -2.74
C MET A 1 -8.81 62.04 -3.93
N SER A 2 -9.67 62.82 -4.59
CA SER A 2 -10.44 62.61 -5.83
C SER A 2 -9.87 61.59 -6.83
N LEU A 3 -10.64 60.66 -7.41
CA LEU A 3 -11.81 60.77 -8.34
C LEU A 3 -11.41 60.94 -9.82
N CYS A 4 -12.03 60.09 -10.67
CA CYS A 4 -12.43 60.16 -12.11
C CYS A 4 -12.25 58.74 -12.72
N GLU A 5 -13.26 57.94 -13.10
CA GLU A 5 -14.27 58.05 -14.21
C GLU A 5 -13.60 58.41 -15.56
N GLU A 6 -13.57 57.57 -16.61
CA GLU A 6 -14.60 57.21 -17.61
C GLU A 6 -14.03 56.11 -18.56
N LYS A 7 -14.75 55.02 -18.92
CA LYS A 7 -15.56 54.71 -20.13
C LYS A 7 -14.83 54.34 -21.45
N ASP A 8 -15.37 53.26 -22.06
CA ASP A 8 -15.41 52.82 -23.48
C ASP A 8 -14.06 52.47 -24.18
N GLU A 9 -13.90 51.53 -25.14
CA GLU A 9 -14.79 50.91 -26.12
C GLU A 9 -14.10 49.67 -26.76
N ASP A 10 -14.89 48.77 -27.33
CA ASP A 10 -14.51 47.60 -28.15
C ASP A 10 -13.63 47.96 -29.36
N THR A 11 -12.70 47.09 -29.79
CA THR A 11 -12.40 46.90 -31.23
C THR A 11 -11.63 45.60 -31.50
N SER A 12 -12.25 44.77 -32.33
CA SER A 12 -11.66 43.63 -33.01
C SER A 12 -10.49 44.02 -33.92
N SER A 13 -9.41 43.24 -33.92
CA SER A 13 -8.57 43.10 -35.12
C SER A 13 -8.11 41.64 -35.29
N LYS A 14 -8.67 41.01 -36.32
CA LYS A 14 -8.10 39.84 -37.00
C LYS A 14 -6.83 40.32 -37.70
N MET A 15 -5.71 39.60 -37.53
CA MET A 15 -4.67 39.54 -38.52
C MET A 15 -4.05 38.15 -38.56
N SER A 16 -3.93 37.65 -39.77
CA SER A 16 -3.59 36.29 -40.15
C SER A 16 -2.32 36.28 -41.00
N PHE A 17 -1.49 35.25 -40.79
CA PHE A 17 -0.39 34.72 -41.63
C PHE A 17 0.92 35.53 -41.69
N PRO A 18 2.12 34.89 -41.91
CA PRO A 18 2.30 33.65 -42.66
C PRO A 18 3.23 32.57 -42.06
N GLU A 19 3.02 31.37 -42.60
CA GLU A 19 3.98 30.25 -42.65
C GLU A 19 5.34 30.72 -43.18
N SER A 20 6.41 30.28 -42.53
CA SER A 20 7.73 30.18 -43.17
C SER A 20 8.41 28.88 -42.76
N SER A 21 8.46 27.99 -43.74
CA SER A 21 9.33 26.82 -43.85
C SER A 21 10.79 27.15 -43.53
N CYS A 22 11.40 26.35 -42.66
CA CYS A 22 12.82 26.02 -42.77
C CYS A 22 13.08 24.62 -42.18
N ASN A 23 12.93 23.63 -43.06
CA ASN A 23 13.54 22.30 -42.92
C ASN A 23 15.06 22.44 -43.00
N GLN A 24 15.81 22.03 -41.98
CA GLN A 24 16.99 21.18 -42.11
C GLN A 24 17.27 20.43 -40.79
N PRO A 25 17.50 19.10 -40.83
CA PRO A 25 17.73 18.29 -39.64
C PRO A 25 19.21 18.26 -39.25
N ILE A 26 19.52 18.35 -37.95
CA ILE A 26 20.83 17.98 -37.43
C ILE A 26 20.79 16.49 -37.11
N THR A 27 21.34 15.72 -38.05
CA THR A 27 21.68 14.31 -37.94
C THR A 27 22.87 14.12 -37.00
N ASN A 28 22.72 13.28 -35.97
CA ASN A 28 23.73 12.33 -35.47
C ASN A 28 23.19 11.61 -34.21
N LEU A 29 22.42 10.53 -34.43
CA LEU A 29 22.23 9.44 -33.46
C LEU A 29 22.54 8.12 -34.16
N PRO A 30 23.32 7.20 -33.57
CA PRO A 30 23.53 5.87 -34.13
C PRO A 30 22.25 5.02 -33.99
N SER A 31 21.95 4.32 -35.08
CA SER A 31 20.91 3.32 -35.25
C SER A 31 21.13 2.06 -34.39
N ALA A 32 20.17 1.71 -33.53
CA ALA A 32 19.98 0.33 -33.06
C ALA A 32 18.63 0.16 -32.35
N PHE A 33 17.48 0.18 -33.05
CA PHE A 33 16.23 -0.46 -32.58
C PHE A 33 15.23 -0.63 -33.75
N SER A 34 15.38 -1.73 -34.48
CA SER A 34 14.39 -2.42 -35.33
C SER A 34 15.07 -3.75 -35.70
N ASP A 35 14.59 -4.96 -35.47
CA ASP A 35 13.27 -5.53 -35.25
C ASP A 35 13.45 -6.82 -34.42
N ALA A 36 12.38 -7.30 -33.79
CA ALA A 36 12.02 -8.73 -33.80
C ALA A 36 10.66 -8.93 -33.11
N ALA A 37 9.62 -9.12 -33.93
CA ALA A 37 8.42 -9.83 -33.54
C ALA A 37 8.51 -11.28 -34.06
N GLU A 38 8.02 -12.20 -33.23
CA GLU A 38 7.42 -13.50 -33.51
C GLU A 38 7.97 -14.35 -34.67
N THR A 39 8.47 -15.55 -34.33
CA THR A 39 8.32 -16.70 -35.24
C THR A 39 8.01 -17.99 -34.49
N SER A 40 6.90 -18.61 -34.89
CA SER A 40 6.65 -20.04 -34.83
C SER A 40 7.32 -20.74 -36.03
N ASP A 41 7.88 -21.91 -35.78
CA ASP A 41 8.47 -22.93 -36.70
C ASP A 41 7.52 -23.34 -37.87
N PRO A 42 7.91 -24.20 -38.85
CA PRO A 42 9.24 -24.72 -39.25
C PRO A 42 9.53 -24.74 -40.77
N SER A 43 10.77 -25.11 -41.12
CA SER A 43 11.17 -26.06 -42.20
C SER A 43 12.24 -25.60 -43.24
N ILE A 44 13.34 -26.36 -43.21
CA ILE A 44 14.04 -27.04 -44.33
C ILE A 44 14.84 -26.23 -45.39
N HIS A 45 16.10 -26.68 -45.51
CA HIS A 45 17.05 -26.68 -46.64
C HIS A 45 18.19 -25.64 -46.73
N ARG A 46 19.36 -26.12 -46.29
CA ARG A 46 20.59 -26.44 -47.08
C ARG A 46 21.37 -25.31 -47.79
N ARG A 47 22.70 -25.39 -47.52
CA ARG A 47 23.87 -25.06 -48.36
C ARG A 47 24.20 -23.57 -48.53
N GLU A 48 25.44 -23.12 -48.60
CA GLU A 48 26.81 -23.60 -48.39
C GLU A 48 27.69 -22.34 -48.62
N ARG A 49 28.80 -22.19 -47.88
CA ARG A 49 30.14 -21.68 -48.31
C ARG A 49 30.21 -20.33 -49.07
N GLN A 50 31.07 -19.36 -48.76
CA GLN A 50 32.54 -19.38 -48.59
C GLN A 50 32.96 -17.92 -48.26
N ARG A 51 33.86 -17.67 -47.28
CA ARG A 51 35.26 -17.14 -47.40
C ARG A 51 35.43 -15.92 -48.35
N SER A 52 36.17 -14.84 -48.01
CA SER A 52 37.55 -14.81 -47.49
C SER A 52 38.05 -13.38 -47.15
N GLU A 53 38.99 -13.30 -46.18
CA GLU A 53 40.26 -12.52 -46.13
C GLU A 53 40.23 -10.99 -46.29
N SER A 54 40.51 -10.17 -45.25
CA SER A 54 41.78 -9.84 -44.55
C SER A 54 42.79 -8.98 -45.31
N SER A 55 43.15 -7.82 -44.75
CA SER A 55 44.54 -7.29 -44.71
C SER A 55 44.64 -5.96 -43.92
N ALA A 56 45.60 -5.90 -42.99
CA ALA A 56 46.20 -4.69 -42.39
C ALA A 56 47.58 -4.45 -43.09
N PRO A 57 48.49 -3.51 -42.70
CA PRO A 57 48.50 -2.40 -41.71
C PRO A 57 48.98 -1.04 -42.35
N SER A 58 49.15 0.13 -41.71
CA SER A 58 50.30 0.54 -40.86
C SER A 58 50.30 2.04 -40.43
N SER A 59 50.85 2.29 -39.23
CA SER A 59 51.71 3.41 -38.74
C SER A 59 51.22 4.84 -38.37
N VAL A 60 51.23 5.07 -37.03
CA VAL A 60 51.83 6.17 -36.21
C VAL A 60 51.39 7.65 -36.36
N SER A 61 50.74 8.22 -35.32
CA SER A 61 51.17 9.49 -34.67
C SER A 61 50.42 9.83 -33.36
N VAL A 62 51.20 10.05 -32.28
CA VAL A 62 51.10 10.96 -31.11
C VAL A 62 49.79 11.11 -30.29
N LYS A 63 49.96 10.93 -28.97
CA LYS A 63 49.03 11.05 -27.84
C LYS A 63 48.23 12.37 -27.79
N SER A 64 46.97 12.28 -27.35
CA SER A 64 46.30 13.33 -26.57
C SER A 64 45.54 12.66 -25.42
N ASP A 65 45.75 13.19 -24.21
CA ASP A 65 45.07 12.78 -22.98
C ASP A 65 43.60 13.20 -23.07
N GLY A 66 42.72 12.21 -23.21
CA GLY A 66 41.28 12.41 -23.40
C GLY A 66 40.49 11.14 -23.15
N SER A 67 40.80 10.44 -22.06
CA SER A 67 39.99 9.32 -21.57
C SER A 67 39.11 9.83 -20.44
N MET A 68 37.90 10.29 -20.77
CA MET A 68 36.85 10.54 -19.79
C MET A 68 35.72 9.52 -19.95
N GLU A 69 35.19 9.19 -18.78
CA GLU A 69 34.23 8.15 -18.42
C GLU A 69 32.87 8.29 -19.12
N GLN A 70 32.22 7.15 -19.37
CA GLN A 70 30.89 7.06 -19.97
C GLN A 70 29.81 7.66 -19.03
N HIS A 71 28.78 8.28 -19.61
CA HIS A 71 27.62 8.79 -18.86
C HIS A 71 26.94 7.67 -18.03
N PRO A 72 26.37 7.98 -16.84
CA PRO A 72 25.59 7.02 -16.07
C PRO A 72 24.43 6.47 -16.92
N VAL A 73 24.40 5.16 -17.15
CA VAL A 73 23.35 4.48 -17.91
C VAL A 73 22.37 3.82 -16.95
N PHE A 74 21.08 4.11 -17.11
CA PHE A 74 20.00 3.40 -16.42
C PHE A 74 19.75 2.05 -17.12
N SER A 75 20.09 0.92 -16.50
CA SER A 75 19.78 -0.41 -17.03
C SER A 75 19.24 -1.35 -15.95
N ASP A 76 18.08 -1.97 -16.24
CA ASP A 76 17.35 -2.88 -15.34
C ASP A 76 17.62 -4.37 -15.67
N ARG A 77 18.82 -4.71 -16.15
CA ARG A 77 19.19 -6.10 -16.47
C ARG A 77 20.30 -6.57 -15.54
N PRO A 78 20.15 -7.76 -14.90
CA PRO A 78 21.25 -8.34 -14.13
C PRO A 78 22.42 -8.59 -15.07
N VAL A 79 23.54 -7.92 -14.80
CA VAL A 79 24.82 -8.22 -15.45
C VAL A 79 25.36 -9.46 -14.77
N THR A 80 25.30 -10.61 -15.46
CA THR A 80 25.96 -11.82 -15.02
C THR A 80 27.47 -11.60 -15.11
N SER A 81 28.12 -11.31 -13.98
CA SER A 81 29.58 -11.31 -13.89
C SER A 81 30.05 -12.73 -13.53
N ASP A 82 30.32 -13.54 -14.55
CA ASP A 82 31.29 -14.63 -14.42
C ASP A 82 32.69 -14.00 -14.39
N PRO A 83 33.53 -14.24 -13.36
CA PRO A 83 34.95 -13.93 -13.47
C PRO A 83 35.57 -15.01 -14.35
N LEU A 84 35.87 -14.65 -15.60
CA LEU A 84 36.78 -15.41 -16.44
C LEU A 84 38.12 -15.55 -15.72
N SER A 85 38.46 -16.79 -15.40
CA SER A 85 39.81 -17.21 -15.01
C SER A 85 40.81 -16.83 -16.10
N GLY A 86 41.66 -15.85 -15.81
CA GLY A 86 42.75 -15.42 -16.69
C GLY A 86 43.95 -14.99 -15.86
N GLU A 87 45.06 -15.69 -16.06
CA GLU A 87 46.34 -15.62 -15.38
C GLU A 87 46.91 -14.19 -15.22
N ILE A 88 47.14 -13.75 -13.98
CA ILE A 88 48.25 -12.84 -13.66
C ILE A 88 48.88 -13.33 -12.35
N GLN A 89 49.86 -14.21 -12.51
CA GLN A 89 50.87 -14.47 -11.48
C GLN A 89 52.16 -13.77 -11.94
N GLU A 90 52.88 -13.19 -10.99
CA GLU A 90 54.11 -12.41 -11.13
C GLU A 90 53.96 -10.90 -11.40
N LEU A 91 53.87 -10.12 -10.32
CA LEU A 91 54.90 -9.14 -9.95
C LEU A 91 54.52 -8.51 -8.60
N ILE A 92 55.42 -8.63 -7.62
CA ILE A 92 55.82 -7.67 -6.59
C ILE A 92 56.52 -8.50 -5.49
N ARG A 93 57.81 -8.75 -5.73
CA ARG A 93 58.79 -9.02 -4.68
C ARG A 93 59.40 -7.68 -4.29
N SER A 94 59.63 -7.54 -2.99
CA SER A 94 60.50 -6.57 -2.31
C SER A 94 59.97 -5.14 -2.14
N VAL A 95 59.85 -4.72 -0.87
CA VAL A 95 60.62 -3.65 -0.20
C VAL A 95 60.15 -3.58 1.27
N PRO A 96 61.02 -3.21 2.24
CA PRO A 96 61.03 -3.80 3.58
C PRO A 96 60.27 -3.03 4.66
N SER A 97 59.94 -3.79 5.70
CA SER A 97 59.44 -3.41 7.02
C SER A 97 60.28 -2.33 7.71
N SER A 98 59.63 -1.23 8.09
CA SER A 98 59.93 -0.40 9.27
C SER A 98 58.78 0.61 9.39
N ILE A 99 58.04 0.71 10.50
CA ILE A 99 58.35 1.59 11.62
C ILE A 99 57.37 1.30 12.79
N THR A 100 57.98 0.96 13.93
CA THR A 100 57.61 1.17 15.36
C THR A 100 56.20 0.89 15.89
N HIS A 101 56.15 -0.16 16.70
CA HIS A 101 55.29 -0.36 17.86
C HIS A 101 55.08 0.90 18.71
N TYR A 102 53.81 1.27 18.95
CA TYR A 102 53.38 1.84 20.22
C TYR A 102 52.33 0.90 20.82
N GLN A 103 52.77 0.10 21.78
CA GLN A 103 51.92 -0.72 22.65
C GLN A 103 51.22 0.18 23.66
N THR A 104 49.89 0.27 23.60
CA THR A 104 49.07 0.66 24.76
C THR A 104 48.51 -0.61 25.40
N HIS A 105 49.20 -1.08 26.43
CA HIS A 105 48.75 -2.15 27.30
C HIS A 105 47.53 -1.69 28.12
N ILE A 106 46.34 -2.23 27.84
CA ILE A 106 45.23 -2.28 28.80
C ILE A 106 44.72 -3.73 28.93
N ARG A 107 45.35 -4.43 29.89
CA ARG A 107 44.76 -5.34 30.89
C ARG A 107 43.80 -6.46 30.41
N ARG A 108 44.33 -7.49 29.75
CA ARG A 108 43.65 -8.78 29.49
C ARG A 108 44.12 -9.95 30.38
N GLU A 109 44.87 -9.66 31.46
CA GLU A 109 45.58 -10.69 32.25
C GLU A 109 45.00 -11.00 33.65
N ARG A 110 43.73 -10.70 33.95
CA ARG A 110 43.19 -11.01 35.30
C ARG A 110 41.98 -11.93 35.40
N THR A 111 41.51 -12.51 34.30
CA THR A 111 40.40 -13.47 34.33
C THR A 111 40.81 -14.92 34.08
N LYS A 112 42.04 -15.17 33.60
CA LYS A 112 42.54 -16.54 33.36
C LYS A 112 43.00 -17.29 34.62
N SER A 113 43.28 -16.63 35.74
CA SER A 113 43.89 -17.28 36.91
C SER A 113 42.96 -17.58 38.09
N VAL A 114 41.65 -17.32 37.98
CA VAL A 114 40.68 -17.58 39.07
C VAL A 114 39.74 -18.76 38.80
N LEU A 115 39.64 -19.24 37.55
CA LEU A 115 38.66 -20.29 37.19
C LEU A 115 39.23 -21.69 36.98
N GLN A 116 40.55 -21.87 37.10
CA GLN A 116 41.19 -23.17 36.90
C GLN A 116 41.38 -23.90 38.25
N LYS A 117 40.29 -24.17 38.97
CA LYS A 117 40.34 -25.07 40.14
C LYS A 117 39.03 -25.71 40.61
N GLN A 118 38.04 -25.91 39.74
CA GLN A 118 36.89 -26.77 40.02
C GLN A 118 36.36 -27.41 38.72
N ILE A 119 37.12 -28.35 38.16
CA ILE A 119 36.60 -29.25 37.10
C ILE A 119 37.03 -30.66 37.50
N LEU A 120 36.19 -31.31 38.30
CA LEU A 120 36.12 -32.77 38.33
C LEU A 120 34.70 -33.15 38.79
N GLU A 121 34.05 -33.92 37.92
CA GLU A 121 32.86 -34.75 38.13
C GLU A 121 31.48 -34.05 38.04
N THR A 122 30.75 -34.39 36.96
CA THR A 122 29.31 -34.18 36.67
C THR A 122 28.79 -32.78 36.26
N GLY A 123 29.64 -31.75 36.13
CA GLY A 123 29.22 -30.36 35.86
C GLY A 123 29.33 -29.82 34.42
N ASP A 124 29.70 -30.63 33.43
CA ASP A 124 30.23 -30.14 32.13
C ASP A 124 29.16 -29.51 31.22
N LEU A 125 28.07 -30.24 30.93
CA LEU A 125 27.04 -29.78 29.97
C LEU A 125 26.27 -28.55 30.45
N GLN A 126 25.87 -28.50 31.72
CA GLN A 126 25.12 -27.36 32.26
C GLN A 126 25.98 -26.10 32.30
N SER A 127 27.27 -26.22 32.65
CA SER A 127 28.21 -25.11 32.64
C SER A 127 28.35 -24.52 31.23
N VAL A 128 28.44 -25.36 30.19
CA VAL A 128 28.51 -24.85 28.82
C VAL A 128 27.19 -24.25 28.35
N LYS A 129 26.03 -24.83 28.70
CA LYS A 129 24.71 -24.24 28.42
C LYS A 129 24.59 -22.83 29.01
N ASP A 130 24.99 -22.66 30.27
CA ASP A 130 24.94 -21.36 30.97
C ASP A 130 25.95 -20.35 30.38
N GLN A 131 27.14 -20.82 29.99
CA GLN A 131 28.14 -20.01 29.31
C GLN A 131 27.63 -19.54 27.94
N HIS A 132 27.08 -20.44 27.13
CA HIS A 132 26.51 -20.12 25.82
C HIS A 132 25.34 -19.14 25.95
N LYS A 133 24.40 -19.35 26.87
CA LYS A 133 23.33 -18.37 27.18
C LYS A 133 23.90 -17.00 27.56
N THR A 134 24.96 -16.95 28.38
CA THR A 134 25.60 -15.69 28.79
C THR A 134 26.24 -14.97 27.60
N ILE A 135 26.91 -15.69 26.71
CA ILE A 135 27.50 -15.13 25.48
C ILE A 135 26.41 -14.59 24.56
N MET A 136 25.35 -15.36 24.34
CA MET A 136 24.22 -14.95 23.50
C MET A 136 23.49 -13.73 24.09
N LYS A 137 23.30 -13.69 25.41
CA LYS A 137 22.79 -12.50 26.09
C LYS A 137 23.68 -11.29 25.81
N ASN A 138 24.98 -11.38 26.06
CA ASN A 138 25.90 -10.25 25.86
C ASN A 138 25.97 -9.79 24.40
N LYS A 139 25.83 -10.72 23.45
CA LYS A 139 25.84 -10.43 22.00
C LYS A 139 24.60 -9.65 21.55
N TYR A 140 23.43 -9.94 22.11
CA TYR A 140 22.14 -9.40 21.64
C TYR A 140 21.40 -8.47 22.62
N GLU A 141 21.93 -8.24 23.83
CA GLU A 141 21.34 -7.32 24.82
C GLU A 141 21.31 -5.86 24.33
N ARG A 142 22.22 -5.49 23.42
CA ARG A 142 22.42 -4.11 22.96
C ARG A 142 22.28 -4.00 21.45
N LEU A 143 21.50 -3.01 21.02
CA LEU A 143 21.45 -2.58 19.62
C LEU A 143 22.51 -1.52 19.39
N PHE A 144 23.27 -1.66 18.30
CA PHE A 144 24.21 -0.65 17.85
C PHE A 144 23.50 0.30 16.90
N GLU A 145 23.26 1.52 17.37
CA GLU A 145 22.70 2.60 16.56
C GLU A 145 23.85 3.52 16.13
N GLY A 146 24.58 3.13 15.08
CA GLY A 146 25.77 3.86 14.61
C GLY A 146 27.11 3.31 15.17
N ILE A 147 28.07 4.20 15.47
CA ILE A 147 29.47 3.80 15.74
C ILE A 147 29.57 3.05 17.07
N LYS A 148 30.40 2.00 17.11
CA LYS A 148 30.84 1.28 18.34
C LYS A 148 31.68 2.17 19.26
N LEU A 149 31.09 3.21 19.85
CA LEU A 149 31.56 3.90 21.05
C LEU A 149 30.66 3.50 22.22
N GLN A 150 31.23 3.40 23.43
CA GLN A 150 30.52 2.95 24.63
C GLN A 150 29.28 3.79 24.99
N GLU A 151 29.12 4.98 24.39
CA GLU A 151 28.04 5.94 24.66
C GLU A 151 26.78 5.77 23.78
N ASN A 152 26.82 4.98 22.70
CA ASN A 152 25.68 4.81 21.75
C ASN A 152 24.99 3.44 21.83
N GLN A 153 25.11 2.73 22.95
CA GLN A 153 24.50 1.40 23.10
C GLN A 153 23.15 1.49 23.78
N THR A 154 22.09 1.17 23.05
CA THR A 154 20.73 1.13 23.59
C THR A 154 20.38 -0.32 23.94
N LEU A 155 19.89 -0.54 25.16
CA LEU A 155 19.38 -1.85 25.56
C LEU A 155 18.19 -2.21 24.67
N LEU A 156 18.24 -3.36 23.99
CA LEU A 156 17.19 -3.82 23.08
C LEU A 156 15.83 -3.84 23.80
N ASN A 157 15.79 -4.36 25.03
CA ASN A 157 14.59 -4.41 25.86
C ASN A 157 13.96 -3.03 26.15
N ARG A 158 14.74 -1.93 26.11
CA ARG A 158 14.23 -0.58 26.36
C ARG A 158 13.44 -0.04 25.17
N ILE A 159 13.88 -0.34 23.95
CA ILE A 159 13.31 0.21 22.72
C ILE A 159 12.49 -0.78 21.90
N TYR A 160 12.59 -2.08 22.20
CA TYR A 160 11.85 -3.10 21.49
C TYR A 160 10.35 -2.86 21.60
N THR A 161 9.72 -2.76 20.44
CA THR A 161 8.28 -2.67 20.28
C THR A 161 7.85 -3.94 19.54
N GLN A 162 6.86 -4.65 20.08
CA GLN A 162 6.43 -5.91 19.51
C GLN A 162 5.97 -5.70 18.06
N LEU A 163 6.48 -6.50 17.13
CA LEU A 163 6.02 -6.47 15.73
C LEU A 163 4.72 -7.26 15.57
N TYR A 164 3.88 -6.82 14.64
CA TYR A 164 2.71 -7.58 14.22
C TYR A 164 3.13 -8.67 13.21
N ILE A 165 2.98 -9.93 13.61
CA ILE A 165 3.36 -11.12 12.82
C ILE A 165 2.10 -11.95 12.63
N ILE A 166 1.87 -12.43 11.41
CA ILE A 166 0.71 -13.26 11.07
C ILE A 166 1.17 -14.64 10.59
N GLU A 167 0.34 -15.66 10.82
CA GLU A 167 0.50 -16.97 10.18
C GLU A 167 0.00 -16.93 8.73
N GLY A 168 0.76 -17.53 7.82
CA GLY A 168 0.50 -17.54 6.38
C GLY A 168 1.10 -16.34 5.65
N GLU A 169 0.52 -16.04 4.49
CA GLU A 169 0.87 -14.89 3.66
C GLU A 169 -0.36 -14.18 3.15
N ARG A 170 -0.28 -12.85 2.99
CA ARG A 170 -1.34 -12.11 2.29
C ARG A 170 -1.17 -12.24 0.78
N GLU A 171 -2.28 -12.43 0.05
CA GLU A 171 -2.31 -12.47 -1.42
C GLU A 171 -1.65 -11.18 -1.98
N GLY A 172 -0.55 -11.33 -2.74
CA GLY A 172 0.11 -10.23 -3.45
C GLY A 172 1.33 -9.59 -2.76
N VAL A 173 1.87 -10.16 -1.68
CA VAL A 173 3.08 -9.64 -0.97
C VAL A 173 4.42 -10.11 -1.57
N ASN A 174 4.43 -10.60 -2.81
CA ASN A 174 5.67 -11.01 -3.49
C ASN A 174 6.51 -9.83 -4.02
N GLU A 175 6.16 -8.60 -3.67
CA GLU A 175 6.75 -7.37 -4.24
C GLU A 175 7.39 -6.52 -3.13
N GLU A 176 8.65 -6.12 -3.32
CA GLU A 176 9.54 -5.58 -2.28
C GLU A 176 9.26 -4.12 -1.87
N HIS A 177 8.24 -3.47 -2.46
CA HIS A 177 8.15 -2.02 -2.45
C HIS A 177 7.21 -1.44 -1.37
N GLU A 178 7.70 -0.43 -0.65
CA GLU A 178 7.06 0.18 0.54
C GLU A 178 5.71 0.85 0.20
N VAL A 179 5.65 1.51 -0.96
CA VAL A 179 4.45 2.19 -1.48
C VAL A 179 3.30 1.21 -1.78
N LEU A 180 3.65 -0.02 -2.16
CA LEU A 180 2.74 -1.07 -2.61
C LEU A 180 2.02 -1.75 -1.44
N GLN A 181 2.71 -1.91 -0.30
CA GLN A 181 2.12 -2.43 0.94
C GLN A 181 1.05 -1.49 1.52
N MET A 182 1.26 -0.18 1.37
CA MET A 182 0.36 0.87 1.89
C MET A 182 -0.99 0.90 1.18
N GLU A 183 -1.00 0.61 -0.12
CA GLU A 183 -2.22 0.46 -0.91
C GLU A 183 -2.86 -0.92 -0.72
N LYS A 184 -2.04 -1.99 -0.67
CA LYS A 184 -2.52 -3.37 -0.49
C LYS A 184 -3.12 -3.62 0.88
N THR A 185 -2.70 -2.90 1.93
CA THR A 185 -3.36 -2.95 3.26
C THR A 185 -4.82 -2.48 3.20
N ALA A 186 -5.17 -1.60 2.26
CA ALA A 186 -6.57 -1.21 2.03
C ALA A 186 -7.34 -2.21 1.12
N ARG A 187 -6.65 -3.13 0.44
CA ARG A 187 -7.21 -4.09 -0.54
C ARG A 187 -7.20 -5.55 -0.07
N THR A 188 -6.42 -5.89 0.96
CA THR A 188 -6.29 -7.28 1.41
C THR A 188 -7.42 -7.63 2.36
N LYS A 189 -7.99 -8.82 2.16
CA LYS A 189 -8.89 -9.45 3.13
C LYS A 189 -8.19 -9.38 4.48
N HIS A 190 -8.81 -8.82 5.51
CA HIS A 190 -8.55 -9.38 6.83
C HIS A 190 -9.24 -10.75 6.81
N SER A 191 -8.57 -11.74 6.18
CA SER A 191 -8.70 -13.11 6.64
C SER A 191 -8.52 -13.10 8.15
N GLN A 192 -8.98 -14.14 8.84
CA GLN A 192 -8.67 -14.34 10.24
C GLN A 192 -7.15 -14.54 10.38
N ASP A 193 -6.38 -13.45 10.21
CA ASP A 193 -4.95 -13.38 10.33
C ASP A 193 -4.69 -13.85 11.75
N THR A 194 -4.11 -15.04 11.89
CA THR A 194 -3.82 -15.59 13.21
C THR A 194 -2.57 -14.87 13.70
N PRO A 195 -2.68 -13.92 14.64
CA PRO A 195 -1.51 -13.20 15.10
C PRO A 195 -0.63 -14.17 15.88
N ILE A 196 0.67 -14.15 15.58
CA ILE A 196 1.65 -14.97 16.26
C ILE A 196 2.60 -14.05 17.04
N TYR A 197 2.83 -14.36 18.31
CA TYR A 197 3.92 -13.73 19.04
C TYR A 197 5.25 -14.35 18.63
N CYS A 198 6.29 -13.53 18.48
CA CYS A 198 7.64 -13.97 18.09
C CYS A 198 8.14 -15.15 18.96
N ASN A 199 7.89 -15.11 20.27
CA ASN A 199 8.29 -16.17 21.19
C ASN A 199 7.46 -17.47 21.06
N ASP A 200 6.33 -17.43 20.36
CA ASP A 200 5.42 -18.56 20.15
C ASP A 200 5.54 -19.14 18.74
N ILE A 201 6.56 -18.75 17.97
CA ILE A 201 6.66 -19.08 16.54
C ILE A 201 6.66 -20.59 16.23
N PHE A 202 7.20 -21.39 17.15
CA PHE A 202 7.22 -22.87 17.08
C PHE A 202 6.06 -23.56 17.81
N LYS A 203 5.16 -22.81 18.48
CA LYS A 203 4.01 -23.39 19.19
C LYS A 203 2.85 -23.61 18.22
N ALA A 204 2.18 -24.75 18.31
CA ALA A 204 0.99 -25.04 17.51
C ALA A 204 -0.13 -24.02 17.82
N SER A 205 -0.88 -23.59 16.80
CA SER A 205 -2.00 -22.67 17.00
C SER A 205 -3.11 -23.36 17.80
N ALA A 206 -3.77 -22.62 18.69
CA ALA A 206 -4.82 -23.13 19.56
C ALA A 206 -6.19 -23.07 18.86
N GLU A 207 -6.34 -23.71 17.70
CA GLU A 207 -7.68 -23.88 17.10
C GLU A 207 -8.33 -25.19 17.57
N ALA A 208 -9.57 -25.05 18.04
CA ALA A 208 -10.37 -26.13 18.59
C ALA A 208 -10.84 -27.08 17.48
N GLY A 209 -10.38 -28.34 17.47
CA GLY A 209 -11.11 -29.42 16.81
C GLY A 209 -10.31 -30.49 16.07
N CYS A 210 -9.00 -30.35 15.84
CA CYS A 210 -8.23 -31.36 15.10
C CYS A 210 -7.26 -32.13 16.02
N GLU A 211 -7.59 -33.40 16.25
CA GLU A 211 -6.74 -34.39 16.90
C GLU A 211 -5.65 -34.86 15.92
N GLU A 212 -4.61 -34.05 15.72
CA GLU A 212 -3.25 -34.47 15.33
C GLU A 212 -2.34 -33.23 15.33
N LYS A 213 -1.57 -33.04 16.41
CA LYS A 213 -0.62 -31.92 16.54
C LYS A 213 0.65 -32.24 15.74
N GLU A 214 0.69 -31.91 14.45
CA GLU A 214 1.95 -31.91 13.72
C GLU A 214 2.94 -30.94 14.40
N GLN A 215 4.14 -31.45 14.72
CA GLN A 215 5.18 -30.65 15.36
C GLN A 215 5.79 -29.68 14.34
N ILE A 216 5.72 -28.39 14.63
CA ILE A 216 6.22 -27.33 13.74
C ILE A 216 7.74 -27.27 13.85
N LYS A 217 8.43 -27.86 12.87
CA LYS A 217 9.90 -27.94 12.85
C LYS A 217 10.56 -26.77 12.13
N THR A 218 10.09 -26.43 10.94
CA THR A 218 10.69 -25.38 10.09
C THR A 218 9.71 -24.24 9.89
N VAL A 219 10.12 -23.04 10.33
CA VAL A 219 9.39 -21.80 10.13
C VAL A 219 10.16 -20.89 9.19
N LEU A 220 9.49 -20.37 8.16
CA LEU A 220 9.98 -19.29 7.33
C LEU A 220 9.22 -18.00 7.67
N THR A 221 9.95 -16.94 8.00
CA THR A 221 9.41 -15.60 8.23
C THR A 221 9.83 -14.68 7.11
N LYS A 222 8.85 -14.19 6.34
CA LYS A 222 9.10 -13.20 5.30
C LYS A 222 8.77 -11.78 5.75
N GLY A 223 9.42 -10.80 5.14
CA GLY A 223 9.13 -9.39 5.34
C GLY A 223 10.03 -8.48 4.52
N ILE A 224 9.57 -7.27 4.22
CA ILE A 224 10.32 -6.30 3.41
C ILE A 224 11.59 -5.80 4.12
N ALA A 225 12.42 -5.02 3.41
CA ALA A 225 13.61 -4.42 3.99
C ALA A 225 13.25 -3.52 5.19
N GLY A 226 14.09 -3.51 6.23
CA GLY A 226 13.89 -2.64 7.39
C GLY A 226 12.71 -2.98 8.32
N ILE A 227 11.89 -3.98 7.99
CA ILE A 227 10.65 -4.31 8.73
C ILE A 227 10.90 -4.89 10.13
N GLY A 228 12.14 -5.30 10.45
CA GLY A 228 12.52 -5.82 11.76
C GLY A 228 12.71 -7.34 11.86
N LYS A 229 12.99 -8.03 10.75
CA LYS A 229 13.33 -9.48 10.71
C LYS A 229 14.46 -9.84 11.69
N THR A 230 15.65 -9.30 11.48
CA THR A 230 16.83 -9.52 12.34
C THR A 230 16.59 -9.08 13.78
N VAL A 231 15.92 -7.94 14.01
CA VAL A 231 15.61 -7.47 15.38
C VAL A 231 14.68 -8.44 16.12
N SER A 232 13.77 -9.11 15.41
CA SER A 232 12.91 -10.16 15.98
C SER A 232 13.70 -11.38 16.41
N VAL A 233 14.65 -11.81 15.58
CA VAL A 233 15.61 -12.88 15.91
C VAL A 233 16.41 -12.53 17.16
N GLN A 234 17.01 -11.33 17.18
CA GLN A 234 17.79 -10.85 18.34
C GLN A 234 16.95 -10.83 19.62
N LYS A 235 15.69 -10.38 19.52
CA LYS A 235 14.77 -10.34 20.67
C LYS A 235 14.39 -11.74 21.16
N PHE A 236 14.11 -12.67 20.25
CA PHE A 236 13.80 -14.06 20.58
C PHE A 236 14.93 -14.73 21.36
N ILE A 237 16.18 -14.52 20.90
CA ILE A 237 17.38 -15.04 21.55
C ILE A 237 17.57 -14.38 22.92
N LEU A 238 17.39 -13.06 23.01
CA LEU A 238 17.55 -12.34 24.27
C LEU A 238 16.55 -12.81 25.32
N ASP A 239 15.29 -13.02 24.95
CA ASP A 239 14.27 -13.54 25.87
C ASP A 239 14.58 -14.97 26.34
N TRP A 240 15.16 -15.81 25.47
CA TRP A 240 15.66 -17.12 25.86
C TRP A 240 16.86 -17.05 26.81
N ALA A 241 17.84 -16.21 26.49
CA ALA A 241 19.06 -16.06 27.29
C ALA A 241 18.79 -15.41 28.66
N GLU A 242 17.77 -14.56 28.77
CA GLU A 242 17.33 -13.93 30.03
C GLU A 242 16.37 -14.80 30.88
N GLY A 243 15.99 -15.99 30.40
CA GLY A 243 15.09 -16.88 31.14
C GLY A 243 13.59 -16.56 30.98
N LYS A 244 13.20 -15.71 30.04
CA LYS A 244 11.82 -15.21 29.88
C LYS A 244 10.94 -16.11 29.02
N ALA A 245 11.50 -16.74 27.98
CA ALA A 245 10.76 -17.58 27.04
C ALA A 245 11.60 -18.77 26.55
N ASN A 246 10.96 -19.79 25.96
CA ASN A 246 11.60 -20.94 25.30
C ASN A 246 12.66 -21.68 26.12
N GLN A 247 12.47 -21.78 27.45
CA GLN A 247 13.44 -22.43 28.36
C GLN A 247 13.55 -23.94 28.21
N ASP A 248 12.66 -24.54 27.40
CA ASP A 248 12.72 -25.93 26.95
C ASP A 248 13.80 -26.17 25.87
N VAL A 249 14.38 -25.10 25.30
CA VAL A 249 15.48 -25.16 24.32
C VAL A 249 16.83 -25.09 25.03
N ASP A 250 17.70 -26.05 24.71
CA ASP A 250 19.04 -26.18 25.28
C ASP A 250 20.07 -25.27 24.60
N PHE A 251 20.03 -25.21 23.27
CA PHE A 251 20.95 -24.42 22.45
C PHE A 251 20.22 -23.66 21.34
N MET A 252 20.66 -22.42 21.08
CA MET A 252 20.20 -21.61 19.96
C MET A 252 21.40 -21.18 19.12
N PHE A 253 21.51 -21.70 17.90
CA PHE A 253 22.61 -21.38 16.98
C PHE A 253 22.13 -20.40 15.92
N VAL A 254 22.85 -19.29 15.77
CA VAL A 254 22.53 -18.24 14.80
C VAL A 254 23.54 -18.29 13.68
N LEU A 255 23.05 -18.52 12.47
CA LEU A 255 23.86 -18.69 11.27
C LEU A 255 23.36 -17.69 10.21
N PRO A 256 23.83 -16.43 10.23
CA PRO A 256 23.44 -15.44 9.23
C PRO A 256 23.97 -15.85 7.85
N PHE A 257 23.10 -15.87 6.83
CA PHE A 257 23.51 -16.19 5.45
C PHE A 257 24.60 -15.26 4.94
N ARG A 258 24.56 -14.00 5.40
CA ARG A 258 25.61 -13.00 5.18
C ARG A 258 27.01 -13.49 5.57
N GLU A 259 27.12 -14.17 6.71
CA GLU A 259 28.40 -14.71 7.22
C GLU A 259 28.74 -16.03 6.53
N LEU A 260 27.74 -16.89 6.29
CA LEU A 260 27.92 -18.16 5.59
C LEU A 260 28.49 -17.96 4.17
N ASN A 261 28.10 -16.89 3.47
CA ASN A 261 28.59 -16.56 2.12
C ASN A 261 30.11 -16.42 2.00
N LEU A 262 30.82 -16.18 3.11
CA LEU A 262 32.27 -16.10 3.13
C LEU A 262 32.95 -17.46 3.01
N ILE A 263 32.23 -18.54 3.28
CA ILE A 263 32.74 -19.90 3.24
C ILE A 263 32.61 -20.42 1.81
N ARG A 264 33.53 -20.01 0.93
CA ARG A 264 33.61 -20.52 -0.45
C ARG A 264 34.61 -21.68 -0.55
N ASP A 265 34.23 -22.71 -1.30
CA ASP A 265 35.11 -23.82 -1.75
C ASP A 265 35.71 -24.73 -0.66
N HIS A 266 35.26 -24.61 0.60
CA HIS A 266 35.73 -25.44 1.71
C HIS A 266 34.68 -26.48 2.10
N GLN A 267 35.13 -27.72 2.34
CA GLN A 267 34.33 -28.78 2.94
C GLN A 267 34.28 -28.57 4.46
N TYR A 268 33.08 -28.45 5.01
CA TYR A 268 32.80 -28.23 6.42
C TYR A 268 31.97 -29.37 6.99
N SER A 269 32.21 -29.74 8.24
CA SER A 269 31.23 -30.49 9.02
C SER A 269 30.35 -29.54 9.81
N LEU A 270 29.12 -29.96 10.18
CA LEU A 270 28.23 -29.11 10.96
C LEU A 270 28.84 -28.75 12.31
N HIS A 271 29.49 -29.70 12.98
CA HIS A 271 30.14 -29.45 14.27
C HIS A 271 31.27 -28.40 14.13
N ARG A 272 32.10 -28.49 13.08
CA ARG A 272 33.14 -27.49 12.82
C ARG A 272 32.56 -26.11 12.53
N LEU A 273 31.48 -26.06 11.73
CA LEU A 273 30.78 -24.82 11.45
C LEU A 273 30.24 -24.19 12.75
N LEU A 274 29.65 -24.98 13.64
CA LEU A 274 29.18 -24.49 14.93
C LEU A 274 30.31 -23.96 15.82
N LEU A 275 31.46 -24.63 15.87
CA LEU A 275 32.61 -24.16 16.65
C LEU A 275 33.15 -22.81 16.18
N ASP A 276 33.11 -22.54 14.87
CA ASP A 276 33.62 -21.28 14.35
C ASP A 276 32.70 -20.08 14.68
N PHE A 277 31.38 -20.33 14.80
CA PHE A 277 30.38 -19.33 15.19
C PHE A 277 30.20 -19.24 16.71
N HIS A 278 30.46 -20.34 17.42
CA HIS A 278 30.27 -20.52 18.87
C HIS A 278 31.47 -21.25 19.49
N PRO A 279 32.64 -20.58 19.63
CA PRO A 279 33.88 -21.20 20.12
C PRO A 279 33.78 -21.77 21.54
N GLU A 280 32.81 -21.31 22.34
CA GLU A 280 32.52 -21.84 23.67
C GLU A 280 32.10 -23.32 23.69
N LEU A 281 31.77 -23.89 22.52
CA LEU A 281 31.40 -25.30 22.37
C LEU A 281 32.61 -26.23 22.14
N GLN A 282 33.85 -25.71 22.19
CA GLN A 282 35.07 -26.46 21.85
C GLN A 282 35.27 -27.75 22.66
N ASP A 283 34.82 -27.77 23.92
CA ASP A 283 34.98 -28.90 24.83
C ASP A 283 33.79 -29.88 24.78
N LEU A 284 32.80 -29.65 23.91
CA LEU A 284 31.60 -30.49 23.77
C LEU A 284 31.75 -31.61 22.74
N ASP A 285 31.24 -32.80 23.07
CA ASP A 285 31.08 -33.88 22.11
C ASP A 285 30.00 -33.50 21.07
N SER A 286 30.34 -33.68 19.80
CA SER A 286 29.46 -33.51 18.65
C SER A 286 28.14 -34.29 18.74
N GLN A 287 28.10 -35.44 19.41
CA GLN A 287 26.89 -36.27 19.52
C GLN A 287 25.83 -35.67 20.46
N ILE A 288 26.20 -34.73 21.33
CA ILE A 288 25.25 -34.19 22.31
C ILE A 288 24.09 -33.43 21.66
N TYR A 289 24.29 -32.93 20.44
CA TYR A 289 23.29 -32.14 19.73
C TYR A 289 22.06 -32.97 19.37
N GLU A 290 22.20 -34.30 19.27
CA GLU A 290 21.10 -35.23 19.04
C GLU A 290 20.23 -35.44 20.29
N GLU A 291 20.85 -35.33 21.48
CA GLU A 291 20.18 -35.50 22.78
C GLU A 291 19.55 -34.19 23.30
N CYS A 292 19.96 -33.04 22.75
CA CYS A 292 19.51 -31.72 23.15
C CYS A 292 18.39 -31.18 22.25
N LYS A 293 17.53 -30.32 22.80
CA LYS A 293 16.59 -29.55 21.99
C LYS A 293 17.30 -28.32 21.43
N VAL A 294 17.60 -28.35 20.13
CA VAL A 294 18.37 -27.31 19.44
C VAL A 294 17.47 -26.49 18.50
N VAL A 295 17.70 -25.17 18.46
CA VAL A 295 17.12 -24.25 17.47
C VAL A 295 18.24 -23.70 16.57
N PHE A 296 18.10 -23.85 15.26
CA PHE A 296 18.91 -23.16 14.26
C PHE A 296 18.17 -21.95 13.71
N ILE A 297 18.81 -20.79 13.69
CA ILE A 297 18.26 -19.56 13.15
C ILE A 297 19.11 -19.12 11.95
N PHE A 298 18.52 -19.21 10.76
CA PHE A 298 19.10 -18.76 9.50
C PHE A 298 18.58 -17.36 9.16
N ASP A 299 19.36 -16.33 9.49
CA ASP A 299 18.98 -14.94 9.28
C ASP A 299 19.42 -14.45 7.89
N GLY A 300 18.49 -13.88 7.12
CA GLY A 300 18.77 -13.16 5.86
C GLY A 300 18.99 -14.03 4.62
N LEU A 301 18.09 -14.99 4.33
CA LEU A 301 18.17 -15.84 3.12
C LEU A 301 18.28 -15.05 1.81
N ASP A 302 17.67 -13.86 1.75
CA ASP A 302 17.75 -12.96 0.59
C ASP A 302 19.14 -12.39 0.31
N GLU A 303 20.06 -12.55 1.26
CA GLU A 303 21.46 -12.18 1.12
C GLU A 303 22.32 -13.38 0.71
N SER A 304 21.76 -14.59 0.66
CA SER A 304 22.47 -15.82 0.31
C SER A 304 22.97 -15.79 -1.13
N ARG A 305 24.25 -16.12 -1.31
CA ARG A 305 24.88 -16.46 -2.59
C ARG A 305 25.19 -17.95 -2.69
N ILE A 306 24.86 -18.71 -1.66
CA ILE A 306 25.08 -20.16 -1.58
C ILE A 306 23.94 -20.84 -2.32
N THR A 307 24.28 -21.72 -3.26
CA THR A 307 23.29 -22.57 -3.91
C THR A 307 22.86 -23.68 -2.96
N LEU A 308 21.62 -23.62 -2.47
CA LEU A 308 21.01 -24.67 -1.65
C LEU A 308 20.64 -25.86 -2.54
N MET A 309 21.12 -27.05 -2.17
CA MET A 309 20.99 -28.28 -2.96
C MET A 309 20.01 -29.23 -2.29
N PHE A 310 18.79 -29.29 -2.82
CA PHE A 310 17.73 -30.19 -2.35
C PHE A 310 17.65 -31.50 -3.16
N SER A 311 18.64 -31.82 -4.01
CA SER A 311 18.72 -33.14 -4.66
C SER A 311 19.20 -34.23 -3.68
N ASP A 312 18.97 -35.49 -4.01
CA ASP A 312 19.32 -36.65 -3.16
C ASP A 312 20.73 -37.20 -3.46
N ASP A 313 21.54 -36.47 -4.22
CA ASP A 313 22.81 -36.97 -4.77
C ASP A 313 23.94 -37.09 -3.71
N GLN A 314 23.84 -36.37 -2.59
CA GLN A 314 24.78 -36.44 -1.47
C GLN A 314 24.05 -36.82 -0.17
N LYS A 315 24.48 -37.90 0.48
CA LYS A 315 23.99 -38.33 1.80
C LYS A 315 24.97 -37.84 2.86
N VAL A 316 24.55 -36.83 3.62
CA VAL A 316 25.24 -36.36 4.82
C VAL A 316 24.26 -36.58 5.97
N CYS A 317 24.62 -37.43 6.91
CA CYS A 317 23.72 -37.84 8.00
C CYS A 317 24.34 -37.65 9.39
N ASP A 318 25.66 -37.44 9.46
CA ASP A 318 26.39 -37.23 10.70
C ASP A 318 26.93 -35.80 10.81
N VAL A 319 26.93 -35.23 12.02
CA VAL A 319 27.39 -33.86 12.29
C VAL A 319 28.90 -33.64 12.06
N THR A 320 29.68 -34.72 11.97
CA THR A 320 31.13 -34.73 11.72
C THR A 320 31.48 -34.95 10.24
N GLU A 321 30.54 -35.41 9.41
CA GLU A 321 30.74 -35.57 7.97
C GLU A 321 30.92 -34.21 7.29
N THR A 322 31.90 -34.13 6.39
CA THR A 322 32.22 -32.88 5.71
C THR A 322 31.49 -32.77 4.37
N SER A 323 30.84 -31.64 4.12
CA SER A 323 30.20 -31.29 2.85
C SER A 323 30.31 -29.79 2.58
N SER A 324 29.75 -29.31 1.46
CA SER A 324 29.55 -27.88 1.25
C SER A 324 28.52 -27.31 2.23
N VAL A 325 28.66 -26.04 2.61
CA VAL A 325 27.69 -25.36 3.49
C VAL A 325 26.28 -25.45 2.93
N GLY A 326 26.09 -25.25 1.62
CA GLY A 326 24.77 -25.36 0.98
C GLY A 326 24.11 -26.73 1.18
N VAL A 327 24.88 -27.82 1.12
CA VAL A 327 24.38 -29.18 1.38
C VAL A 327 24.06 -29.37 2.86
N LEU A 328 24.94 -28.94 3.79
CA LEU A 328 24.66 -29.03 5.23
C LEU A 328 23.35 -28.32 5.60
N MET A 329 23.14 -27.10 5.10
CA MET A 329 21.93 -26.32 5.39
C MET A 329 20.68 -27.00 4.80
N SER A 330 20.76 -27.48 3.57
CA SER A 330 19.66 -28.18 2.91
C SER A 330 19.29 -29.47 3.66
N LYS A 331 20.29 -30.20 4.17
CA LYS A 331 20.08 -31.45 4.93
C LYS A 331 19.53 -31.22 6.32
N LEU A 332 19.89 -30.12 7.00
CA LEU A 332 19.21 -29.66 8.21
C LEU A 332 17.74 -29.35 7.92
N MET A 333 17.45 -28.57 6.87
CA MET A 333 16.08 -28.19 6.49
C MET A 333 15.21 -29.40 6.11
N LYS A 334 15.79 -30.40 5.44
CA LYS A 334 15.14 -31.69 5.15
C LYS A 334 14.89 -32.55 6.40
N GLY A 335 15.60 -32.28 7.50
CA GLY A 335 15.60 -33.12 8.70
C GLY A 335 16.38 -34.43 8.53
N GLU A 336 17.28 -34.51 7.55
CA GLU A 336 18.23 -35.62 7.40
C GLU A 336 19.42 -35.49 8.37
N LEU A 337 19.77 -34.25 8.72
CA LEU A 337 20.76 -33.91 9.73
C LEU A 337 20.03 -33.30 10.94
N LEU A 338 20.29 -33.82 12.15
CA LEU A 338 19.61 -33.43 13.40
C LEU A 338 18.06 -33.37 13.28
N PRO A 339 17.36 -34.52 13.12
CA PRO A 339 15.93 -34.56 12.81
C PRO A 339 15.01 -33.94 13.88
N SER A 340 15.49 -33.76 15.10
CA SER A 340 14.79 -33.13 16.23
C SER A 340 14.93 -31.61 16.27
N ALA A 341 15.81 -31.04 15.44
CA ALA A 341 16.10 -29.61 15.45
C ALA A 341 14.91 -28.77 14.96
N LEU A 342 14.77 -27.60 15.58
CA LEU A 342 13.86 -26.55 15.14
C LEU A 342 14.61 -25.55 14.28
N ILE A 343 14.01 -25.11 13.19
CA ILE A 343 14.65 -24.23 12.21
C ILE A 343 13.80 -23.00 11.99
N TRP A 344 14.39 -21.83 12.18
CA TRP A 344 13.78 -20.54 11.85
C TRP A 344 14.58 -19.82 10.77
N ILE A 345 13.93 -19.47 9.67
CA ILE A 345 14.54 -18.80 8.53
C ILE A 345 13.90 -17.43 8.36
N THR A 346 14.68 -16.38 8.15
CA THR A 346 14.17 -15.06 7.79
C THR A 346 14.57 -14.68 6.36
N SER A 347 13.66 -14.06 5.60
CA SER A 347 13.92 -13.69 4.20
C SER A 347 13.09 -12.50 3.71
N ARG A 348 13.55 -11.78 2.68
CA ARG A 348 12.67 -11.00 1.80
C ARG A 348 11.81 -11.93 0.91
N PRO A 349 10.59 -11.50 0.50
CA PRO A 349 9.70 -12.31 -0.35
C PRO A 349 10.36 -12.82 -1.63
N ALA A 350 11.19 -12.01 -2.29
CA ALA A 350 11.84 -12.36 -3.56
C ALA A 350 12.76 -13.60 -3.49
N ALA A 351 13.31 -13.89 -2.30
CA ALA A 351 14.24 -15.00 -2.11
C ALA A 351 13.61 -16.25 -1.50
N VAL A 352 12.32 -16.22 -1.16
CA VAL A 352 11.61 -17.36 -0.55
C VAL A 352 11.63 -18.59 -1.47
N ASN A 353 11.57 -18.38 -2.78
CA ASN A 353 11.57 -19.45 -3.79
C ASN A 353 12.90 -20.24 -3.86
N GLN A 354 13.95 -19.81 -3.15
CA GLN A 354 15.19 -20.59 -3.03
C GLN A 354 14.99 -21.88 -2.23
N ILE A 355 13.94 -21.96 -1.41
CA ILE A 355 13.61 -23.13 -0.59
C ILE A 355 12.27 -23.71 -1.07
N PRO A 356 12.21 -25.00 -1.44
CA PRO A 356 10.96 -25.65 -1.81
C PRO A 356 9.95 -25.62 -0.65
N SER A 357 8.69 -25.27 -0.95
CA SER A 357 7.63 -25.09 0.06
C SER A 357 7.33 -26.35 0.87
N GLU A 358 7.63 -27.55 0.34
CA GLU A 358 7.48 -28.83 1.03
C GLU A 358 8.33 -28.95 2.30
N TYR A 359 9.44 -28.21 2.41
CA TYR A 359 10.31 -28.19 3.59
C TYR A 359 9.93 -27.12 4.61
N ILE A 360 8.95 -26.26 4.31
CA ILE A 360 8.47 -25.19 5.18
C ILE A 360 7.15 -25.63 5.80
N LYS A 361 7.14 -25.88 7.11
CA LYS A 361 5.93 -26.31 7.83
C LYS A 361 5.04 -25.16 8.25
N ARG A 362 5.63 -24.00 8.49
CA ARG A 362 4.89 -22.77 8.79
C ARG A 362 5.52 -21.59 8.06
N LEU A 363 4.67 -20.85 7.36
CA LEU A 363 5.01 -19.55 6.79
C LEU A 363 4.46 -18.46 7.71
N THR A 364 5.26 -17.44 7.98
CA THR A 364 4.84 -16.25 8.74
C THR A 364 5.28 -15.00 8.02
N GLU A 365 4.55 -13.91 8.23
CA GLU A 365 4.84 -12.62 7.63
C GLU A 365 4.89 -11.52 8.69
N ILE A 366 6.00 -10.78 8.74
CA ILE A 366 6.10 -9.57 9.56
C ILE A 366 5.45 -8.42 8.81
N GLN A 367 4.37 -7.89 9.37
CA GLN A 367 3.65 -6.75 8.81
C GLN A 367 4.28 -5.41 9.23
N GLY A 368 5.09 -5.34 10.30
CA GLY A 368 5.64 -4.08 10.81
C GLY A 368 4.86 -3.49 11.98
N PHE A 369 4.89 -2.17 12.15
CA PHE A 369 4.20 -1.47 13.23
C PHE A 369 2.76 -1.10 12.87
N THR A 370 1.83 -1.53 13.72
CA THR A 370 0.48 -0.99 13.79
C THR A 370 0.48 0.45 14.32
N GLU A 371 -0.61 1.19 14.14
CA GLU A 371 -0.66 2.60 14.58
C GLU A 371 -0.34 2.82 16.07
N PRO A 372 -0.82 1.99 17.01
CA PRO A 372 -0.41 2.10 18.42
C PRO A 372 1.09 1.82 18.63
N GLN A 373 1.64 0.83 17.91
CA GLN A 373 3.05 0.45 18.01
C GLN A 373 3.98 1.54 17.49
N LYS A 374 3.59 2.30 16.45
CA LYS A 374 4.36 3.46 15.99
C LYS A 374 4.58 4.46 17.13
N GLU A 375 3.51 4.86 17.82
CA GLU A 375 3.62 5.79 18.95
C GLU A 375 4.36 5.17 20.15
N GLU A 376 4.14 3.88 20.43
CA GLU A 376 4.87 3.15 21.48
C GLU A 376 6.38 3.22 21.26
N TYR A 377 6.85 2.99 20.03
CA TYR A 377 8.26 3.08 19.67
C TYR A 377 8.84 4.46 19.99
N PHE A 378 8.18 5.55 19.55
CA PHE A 378 8.66 6.91 19.82
C PHE A 378 8.70 7.22 21.32
N ARG A 379 7.67 6.79 22.09
CA ARG A 379 7.61 6.98 23.55
C ARG A 379 8.67 6.17 24.30
N LYS A 380 9.00 4.96 23.85
CA LYS A 380 10.06 4.13 24.44
C LYS A 380 11.46 4.70 24.19
N ARG A 381 11.66 5.27 23.00
CA ARG A 381 12.94 5.81 22.56
C ARG A 381 13.24 7.18 23.16
N ILE A 382 12.25 8.08 23.17
CA ILE A 382 12.41 9.49 23.56
C ILE A 382 11.89 9.67 24.99
N SER A 383 12.76 10.07 25.89
CA SER A 383 12.43 10.18 27.32
C SER A 383 11.66 11.46 27.67
N ASP A 384 11.86 12.54 26.90
CA ASP A 384 11.16 13.82 27.09
C ASP A 384 9.72 13.75 26.53
N GLN A 385 8.73 13.93 27.42
CA GLN A 385 7.30 13.84 27.08
C GLN A 385 6.80 14.97 26.17
N HIS A 386 7.38 16.17 26.27
CA HIS A 386 7.00 17.29 25.40
C HIS A 386 7.61 17.12 24.01
N GLN A 387 8.87 16.71 23.94
CA GLN A 387 9.56 16.44 22.68
C GLN A 387 8.87 15.30 21.92
N VAL A 388 8.57 14.18 22.59
CA VAL A 388 7.91 13.03 21.93
C VAL A 388 6.51 13.37 21.46
N SER A 389 5.74 14.15 22.23
CA SER A 389 4.40 14.58 21.83
C SER A 389 4.45 15.46 20.58
N ARG A 390 5.42 16.37 20.51
CA ARG A 390 5.65 17.21 19.32
C ARG A 390 6.08 16.41 18.10
N ILE A 391 6.96 15.42 18.27
CA ILE A 391 7.41 14.51 17.20
C ILE A 391 6.25 13.68 16.68
N ILE A 392 5.49 13.03 17.55
CA ILE A 392 4.31 12.24 17.17
C ILE A 392 3.29 13.13 16.43
N SER A 393 3.04 14.34 16.94
CA SER A 393 2.14 15.28 16.28
C SER A 393 2.61 15.67 14.88
N HIS A 394 3.92 15.93 14.70
CA HIS A 394 4.48 16.28 13.39
C HIS A 394 4.41 15.11 12.42
N ILE A 395 4.84 13.92 12.84
CA ILE A 395 4.78 12.72 12.00
C ILE A 395 3.33 12.45 11.58
N ARG A 396 2.35 12.56 12.48
CA ARG A 396 0.93 12.37 12.13
C ARG A 396 0.41 13.36 11.09
N ARG A 397 0.88 14.62 11.13
CA ARG A 397 0.52 15.66 10.16
C ARG A 397 1.16 15.40 8.80
N ALA A 398 2.44 15.03 8.79
CA ALA A 398 3.16 14.64 7.57
C ALA A 398 2.76 13.21 7.14
N ARG A 399 1.60 13.07 6.48
CA ARG A 399 1.01 11.76 6.13
C ARG A 399 2.00 10.83 5.43
N SER A 400 2.81 11.33 4.51
CA SER A 400 3.87 10.54 3.85
C SER A 400 4.81 9.90 4.88
N LEU A 401 5.38 10.68 5.79
CA LEU A 401 6.27 10.19 6.85
C LEU A 401 5.56 9.23 7.81
N TYR A 402 4.30 9.52 8.16
CA TYR A 402 3.50 8.66 9.04
C TYR A 402 3.30 7.25 8.49
N VAL A 403 3.05 7.14 7.17
CA VAL A 403 2.86 5.81 6.59
C VAL A 403 4.19 5.07 6.48
N MET A 404 5.29 5.76 6.14
CA MET A 404 6.63 5.14 6.13
C MET A 404 7.03 4.58 7.50
N CYS A 405 6.61 5.22 8.60
CA CYS A 405 6.82 4.74 9.97
C CYS A 405 6.10 3.41 10.31
N HIS A 406 5.34 2.83 9.37
CA HIS A 406 4.94 1.42 9.47
C HIS A 406 6.15 0.48 9.48
N ILE A 407 7.22 0.86 8.78
CA ILE A 407 8.47 0.11 8.73
C ILE A 407 9.41 0.69 9.82
N PRO A 408 9.83 -0.11 10.82
CA PRO A 408 10.57 0.38 11.99
C PRO A 408 11.85 1.18 11.69
N VAL A 409 12.56 0.87 10.59
CA VAL A 409 13.77 1.63 10.21
C VAL A 409 13.48 3.11 9.98
N PHE A 410 12.30 3.47 9.44
CA PHE A 410 11.93 4.88 9.27
C PHE A 410 11.54 5.53 10.60
N CYS A 411 11.02 4.78 11.57
CA CYS A 411 10.86 5.30 12.93
C CYS A 411 12.22 5.63 13.55
N TRP A 412 13.23 4.79 13.34
CA TRP A 412 14.60 5.01 13.81
C TRP A 412 15.24 6.24 13.15
N ILE A 413 15.18 6.35 11.82
CA ILE A 413 15.67 7.54 11.09
C ILE A 413 14.91 8.79 11.57
N SER A 414 13.58 8.69 11.67
CA SER A 414 12.74 9.83 12.03
C SER A 414 13.00 10.34 13.43
N SER A 415 13.09 9.43 14.39
CA SER A 415 13.43 9.81 15.76
C SER A 415 14.83 10.40 15.85
N THR A 416 15.83 9.84 15.16
CA THR A 416 17.21 10.36 15.16
C THR A 416 17.28 11.79 14.63
N VAL A 417 16.65 12.05 13.48
CA VAL A 417 16.63 13.38 12.86
C VAL A 417 15.84 14.37 13.71
N LEU A 418 14.60 14.03 14.06
CA LEU A 418 13.69 14.95 14.74
C LEU A 418 14.13 15.24 16.17
N GLN A 419 14.69 14.25 16.88
CA GLN A 419 15.25 14.47 18.21
C GLN A 419 16.40 15.47 18.14
N LYS A 420 17.36 15.25 17.22
CA LYS A 420 18.55 16.10 17.09
C LYS A 420 18.19 17.54 16.70
N LEU A 421 17.29 17.72 15.75
CA LEU A 421 16.83 19.05 15.33
C LEU A 421 16.13 19.81 16.47
N LEU A 422 15.27 19.12 17.23
CA LEU A 422 14.52 19.74 18.33
C LEU A 422 15.38 20.00 19.59
N GLU A 423 16.50 19.28 19.75
CA GLU A 423 17.50 19.57 20.79
C GLU A 423 18.31 20.84 20.49
N GLU A 424 18.63 21.08 19.21
CA GLU A 424 19.45 22.21 18.78
C GLU A 424 18.64 23.51 18.63
N ASP A 425 17.41 23.43 18.08
CA ASP A 425 16.54 24.58 17.93
C ASP A 425 15.05 24.19 18.01
N LEU A 426 14.39 24.64 19.09
CA LEU A 426 12.95 24.43 19.31
C LEU A 426 12.09 25.15 18.26
N SER A 427 12.62 26.10 17.50
CA SER A 427 11.92 26.81 16.42
C SER A 427 12.26 26.29 15.03
N ALA A 428 13.16 25.29 14.92
CA ALA A 428 13.59 24.73 13.64
C ALA A 428 12.40 24.24 12.80
N GLU A 429 12.47 24.53 11.50
CA GLU A 429 11.54 24.00 10.53
C GLU A 429 11.73 22.48 10.44
N ILE A 430 10.67 21.74 10.78
CA ILE A 430 10.73 20.29 10.85
C ILE A 430 10.55 19.71 9.43
N PRO A 431 11.41 18.78 8.98
CA PRO A 431 11.31 18.17 7.66
C PRO A 431 9.92 17.62 7.35
N GLN A 432 9.39 17.92 6.18
CA GLN A 432 8.05 17.53 5.71
C GLN A 432 8.10 16.38 4.71
N THR A 433 9.20 16.28 3.94
CA THR A 433 9.35 15.24 2.92
C THR A 433 10.34 14.16 3.35
N LEU A 434 10.28 13.00 2.68
CA LEU A 434 11.22 11.92 2.97
C LEU A 434 12.64 12.34 2.56
N THR A 435 12.78 13.09 1.47
CA THR A 435 14.08 13.58 1.03
C THR A 435 14.73 14.52 2.04
N GLU A 436 13.96 15.45 2.63
CA GLU A 436 14.47 16.33 3.70
C GLU A 436 14.94 15.52 4.91
N MET A 437 14.15 14.51 5.32
CA MET A 437 14.54 13.61 6.42
C MET A 437 15.91 12.95 6.16
N TYR A 438 16.16 12.47 4.94
CA TYR A 438 17.43 11.82 4.60
C TYR A 438 18.58 12.81 4.42
N ILE A 439 18.33 14.03 3.94
CA ILE A 439 19.31 15.11 3.90
C ILE A 439 19.76 15.44 5.32
N HIS A 440 18.82 15.69 6.25
CA HIS A 440 19.17 15.96 7.64
C HIS A 440 19.86 14.77 8.31
N PHE A 441 19.43 13.54 8.01
CA PHE A 441 20.11 12.34 8.48
C PHE A 441 21.58 12.32 8.02
N LEU A 442 21.85 12.55 6.74
CA LEU A 442 23.21 12.64 6.19
C LEU A 442 24.04 13.73 6.87
N LEU A 443 23.48 14.93 7.05
CA LEU A 443 24.15 16.06 7.70
C LEU A 443 24.50 15.74 9.17
N ILE A 444 23.59 15.07 9.91
CA ILE A 444 23.85 14.62 11.28
C ILE A 444 25.03 13.64 11.30
N GLN A 445 25.09 12.68 10.36
CA GLN A 445 26.20 11.74 10.28
C GLN A 445 27.54 12.42 9.96
N ILE A 446 27.54 13.44 9.08
CA ILE A 446 28.73 14.26 8.79
C ILE A 446 29.18 15.04 10.03
N ASN A 447 28.24 15.67 10.75
CA ASN A 447 28.55 16.43 11.96
C ASN A 447 29.08 15.52 13.08
N MET A 448 28.54 14.32 13.24
CA MET A 448 29.05 13.33 14.19
C MET A 448 30.49 12.89 13.86
N ARG A 449 30.85 12.76 12.58
CA ARG A 449 32.26 12.54 12.17
C ARG A 449 33.12 13.73 12.60
N ASN A 450 32.70 14.96 12.33
CA ASN A 450 33.49 16.16 12.64
C ASN A 450 33.82 16.30 14.13
N GLN A 451 32.91 15.91 15.02
CA GLN A 451 33.15 15.93 16.47
C GLN A 451 34.22 14.91 16.92
N LYS A 452 34.52 13.89 16.12
CA LYS A 452 35.41 12.78 16.46
C LYS A 452 36.87 13.02 16.06
N TYR A 453 37.14 13.83 15.03
CA TYR A 453 38.50 14.10 14.54
C TYR A 453 38.97 15.47 15.03
N GLU A 454 40.13 15.51 15.72
CA GLU A 454 40.76 16.74 16.23
C GLU A 454 41.43 17.59 15.12
N GLU A 455 40.80 17.70 13.95
CA GLU A 455 41.34 18.55 12.86
C GLU A 455 40.83 19.98 13.06
N ARG A 456 41.74 20.92 13.33
CA ARG A 456 41.39 22.29 13.74
C ARG A 456 40.97 23.21 12.60
N ASP A 457 40.97 22.72 11.36
CA ASP A 457 40.66 23.50 10.15
C ASP A 457 39.30 23.06 9.56
N PRO A 458 38.23 23.84 9.79
CA PRO A 458 36.87 23.49 9.35
C PRO A 458 36.73 23.33 7.83
N GLU A 459 37.47 24.08 7.02
CA GLU A 459 37.36 24.03 5.55
C GLU A 459 37.96 22.74 4.98
N LYS A 460 39.08 22.26 5.54
CA LYS A 460 39.69 20.99 5.14
C LYS A 460 38.84 19.79 5.52
N LEU A 461 38.23 19.82 6.72
CA LEU A 461 37.28 18.81 7.16
C LEU A 461 36.08 18.73 6.22
N LEU A 462 35.51 19.88 5.84
CA LEU A 462 34.38 19.95 4.91
C LEU A 462 34.72 19.34 3.55
N GLN A 463 35.89 19.69 3.01
CA GLN A 463 36.35 19.18 1.72
C GLN A 463 36.61 17.66 1.76
N SER A 464 37.23 17.15 2.84
CA SER A 464 37.43 15.72 3.05
C SER A 464 36.10 14.96 3.18
N ASN A 465 35.15 15.51 3.93
CA ASN A 465 33.81 14.93 4.06
C ASN A 465 33.10 14.85 2.71
N ARG A 466 33.14 15.93 1.94
CA ARG A 466 32.53 16.00 0.61
C ARG A 466 33.09 14.92 -0.31
N GLU A 467 34.40 14.77 -0.35
CA GLU A 467 35.05 13.76 -1.20
C GLU A 467 34.62 12.34 -0.83
N VAL A 468 34.63 11.99 0.46
CA VAL A 468 34.25 10.64 0.91
C VAL A 468 32.76 10.36 0.66
N ILE A 469 31.87 11.31 0.95
CA ILE A 469 30.43 11.15 0.72
C ILE A 469 30.11 10.97 -0.76
N VAL A 470 30.75 11.74 -1.66
CA VAL A 470 30.55 11.61 -3.11
C VAL A 470 30.99 10.22 -3.60
N LYS A 471 32.15 9.73 -3.16
CA LYS A 471 32.61 8.39 -3.53
C LYS A 471 31.71 7.30 -2.97
N LEU A 472 31.26 7.41 -1.72
CA LEU A 472 30.29 6.47 -1.13
C LEU A 472 28.97 6.47 -1.92
N ALA A 473 28.54 7.63 -2.38
CA ALA A 473 27.35 7.79 -3.20
C ALA A 473 27.51 7.17 -4.60
N GLU A 474 28.70 7.24 -5.19
CA GLU A 474 29.03 6.52 -6.42
C GLU A 474 28.92 5.01 -6.25
N VAL A 475 29.48 4.46 -5.17
CA VAL A 475 29.37 3.03 -4.83
C VAL A 475 27.89 2.66 -4.67
N ALA A 476 27.11 3.50 -3.98
CA ALA A 476 25.67 3.29 -3.81
C ALA A 476 24.95 3.15 -5.15
N PHE A 477 25.21 4.07 -6.09
CA PHE A 477 24.63 4.04 -7.44
C PHE A 477 25.06 2.81 -8.23
N LYS A 478 26.36 2.51 -8.31
CA LYS A 478 26.89 1.35 -9.06
C LYS A 478 26.30 0.05 -8.53
N GLN A 479 26.26 -0.13 -7.21
CA GLN A 479 25.74 -1.35 -6.60
C GLN A 479 24.21 -1.45 -6.71
N LEU A 480 23.48 -0.32 -6.67
CA LEU A 480 22.04 -0.29 -6.90
C LEU A 480 21.69 -0.76 -8.32
N MET A 481 22.42 -0.26 -9.34
CA MET A 481 22.23 -0.67 -10.73
C MET A 481 22.62 -2.14 -10.97
N LYS A 482 23.55 -2.70 -10.19
CA LYS A 482 23.88 -4.13 -10.20
C LYS A 482 22.87 -5.00 -9.44
N GLY A 483 21.92 -4.41 -8.70
CA GLY A 483 21.01 -5.13 -7.80
C GLY A 483 21.68 -5.66 -6.53
N ASN A 484 22.87 -5.15 -6.20
CA ASN A 484 23.66 -5.58 -5.05
C ASN A 484 23.34 -4.75 -3.81
N VAL A 485 22.98 -5.42 -2.71
CA VAL A 485 22.86 -4.81 -1.37
C VAL A 485 24.21 -4.82 -0.63
N MET A 486 25.12 -5.68 -1.08
CA MET A 486 26.39 -6.00 -0.42
C MET A 486 27.55 -5.81 -1.39
N PHE A 487 28.63 -5.20 -0.92
CA PHE A 487 29.83 -4.91 -1.71
C PHE A 487 31.10 -5.15 -0.89
N TYR A 488 32.22 -5.36 -1.58
CA TYR A 488 33.49 -5.75 -0.97
C TYR A 488 34.49 -4.60 -0.92
N GLU A 489 35.61 -4.85 -0.25
CA GLU A 489 36.76 -3.94 -0.23
C GLU A 489 37.22 -3.58 -1.65
N GLU A 490 37.18 -4.51 -2.61
CA GLU A 490 37.55 -4.22 -3.99
C GLU A 490 36.61 -3.21 -4.66
N ASP A 491 35.31 -3.25 -4.36
CA ASP A 491 34.33 -2.28 -4.85
C ASP A 491 34.56 -0.87 -4.28
N LEU A 492 35.05 -0.78 -3.02
CA LEU A 492 35.44 0.49 -2.40
C LEU A 492 36.72 1.05 -3.02
N ILE A 493 37.71 0.19 -3.26
CA ILE A 493 38.99 0.55 -3.87
C ILE A 493 38.78 1.01 -5.31
N GLU A 494 37.90 0.36 -6.09
CA GLU A 494 37.55 0.76 -7.46
C GLU A 494 37.00 2.20 -7.50
N SER A 495 36.26 2.62 -6.48
CA SER A 495 35.75 3.98 -6.31
C SER A 495 36.70 4.91 -5.54
N GLY A 496 37.94 4.49 -5.27
CA GLY A 496 38.99 5.31 -4.66
C GLY A 496 38.74 5.67 -3.19
N ILE A 497 38.04 4.82 -2.44
CA ILE A 497 37.76 4.97 -1.01
C ILE A 497 38.75 4.12 -0.21
N ASP A 498 39.44 4.71 0.76
CA ASP A 498 40.17 3.93 1.76
C ASP A 498 39.16 3.22 2.69
N VAL A 499 39.38 1.94 2.95
CA VAL A 499 38.58 1.12 3.86
C VAL A 499 38.41 1.76 5.23
N THR A 500 39.45 2.44 5.73
CA THR A 500 39.34 3.14 7.00
C THR A 500 38.36 4.31 6.93
N ASP A 501 38.24 5.01 5.79
CA ASP A 501 37.34 6.15 5.59
C ASP A 501 35.86 5.73 5.51
N ALA A 502 35.57 4.59 4.88
CA ALA A 502 34.21 4.04 4.83
C ALA A 502 33.67 3.66 6.23
N SER A 503 34.54 3.10 7.08
CA SER A 503 34.20 2.69 8.45
C SER A 503 33.88 3.88 9.39
N VAL A 504 34.31 5.09 9.02
CA VAL A 504 34.10 6.32 9.80
C VAL A 504 32.63 6.74 9.81
N TYR A 505 31.93 6.51 8.70
CA TYR A 505 30.52 6.86 8.52
C TYR A 505 29.60 5.72 8.92
N SER A 506 29.80 5.15 10.11
CA SER A 506 29.09 3.93 10.49
C SER A 506 27.57 4.10 10.65
N GLY A 507 27.04 5.33 10.62
CA GLY A 507 25.60 5.61 10.55
C GLY A 507 25.05 5.74 9.12
N ILE A 508 25.89 5.57 8.09
CA ILE A 508 25.52 5.55 6.67
C ILE A 508 25.89 4.18 6.09
N CYS A 509 27.16 3.80 6.24
CA CYS A 509 27.76 2.56 5.77
C CYS A 509 28.32 1.80 6.95
N THR A 510 27.82 0.60 7.21
CA THR A 510 28.35 -0.26 8.27
C THR A 510 29.38 -1.20 7.69
N GLU A 511 30.59 -1.18 8.24
CA GLU A 511 31.51 -2.31 8.12
C GLU A 511 30.88 -3.47 8.89
N ILE A 512 30.53 -4.53 8.18
CA ILE A 512 29.74 -5.64 8.72
C ILE A 512 30.63 -6.53 9.59
N PHE A 513 31.91 -6.61 9.26
CA PHE A 513 32.88 -7.39 9.99
C PHE A 513 33.63 -6.53 11.00
N LYS A 514 33.33 -6.76 12.28
CA LYS A 514 34.26 -6.45 13.36
C LYS A 514 34.75 -7.76 13.96
N GLU A 515 35.98 -8.13 13.64
CA GLU A 515 36.99 -8.73 14.55
C GLU A 515 36.58 -9.85 15.53
N GLU A 516 35.50 -10.61 15.27
CA GLU A 516 35.01 -11.68 16.15
C GLU A 516 34.40 -12.91 15.41
N SER A 517 34.96 -13.35 14.28
CA SER A 517 34.74 -14.74 13.80
C SER A 517 35.95 -15.32 13.05
N VAL A 518 36.13 -16.63 13.21
CA VAL A 518 37.39 -17.38 13.24
C VAL A 518 38.00 -17.75 11.87
N ILE A 519 37.31 -17.50 10.74
CA ILE A 519 37.60 -18.26 9.51
C ILE A 519 38.42 -17.51 8.43
N HIS A 520 38.16 -16.24 8.06
CA HIS A 520 39.01 -15.48 7.09
C HIS A 520 38.88 -13.94 7.24
N GLN A 521 39.98 -13.19 7.01
CA GLN A 521 40.03 -11.73 7.02
C GLN A 521 39.59 -11.11 5.67
N ARG A 522 38.31 -11.21 5.28
CA ARG A 522 37.78 -10.44 4.13
C ARG A 522 36.66 -9.53 4.58
N LYS A 523 36.82 -8.23 4.34
CA LYS A 523 35.85 -7.20 4.75
C LYS A 523 34.73 -7.10 3.72
N VAL A 524 33.49 -7.04 4.21
CA VAL A 524 32.27 -6.82 3.41
C VAL A 524 31.52 -5.65 4.02
N TYR A 525 30.91 -4.87 3.15
CA TYR A 525 30.22 -3.64 3.49
C TYR A 525 28.79 -3.67 2.96
N SER A 526 27.92 -2.95 3.66
CA SER A 526 26.57 -2.65 3.21
C SER A 526 26.14 -1.31 3.79
N PHE A 527 25.19 -0.68 3.11
CA PHE A 527 24.43 0.39 3.73
C PHE A 527 23.53 -0.20 4.82
N ILE A 528 23.21 0.60 5.83
CA ILE A 528 22.36 0.16 6.97
C ILE A 528 20.97 -0.25 6.49
N HIS A 529 20.48 0.40 5.44
CA HIS A 529 19.21 0.10 4.80
C HIS A 529 19.26 0.43 3.31
N LEU A 530 18.50 -0.30 2.48
CA LEU A 530 18.42 -0.08 1.03
C LEU A 530 18.00 1.36 0.69
N SER A 531 17.08 1.95 1.46
CA SER A 531 16.68 3.36 1.27
C SER A 531 17.85 4.35 1.36
N ILE A 532 18.88 4.06 2.17
CA ILE A 532 20.06 4.92 2.30
C ILE A 532 20.92 4.78 1.04
N GLN A 533 21.06 3.56 0.52
CA GLN A 533 21.71 3.30 -0.76
C GLN A 533 21.00 4.04 -1.91
N GLU A 534 19.67 3.97 -1.97
CA GLU A 534 18.87 4.66 -2.99
C GLU A 534 18.96 6.19 -2.88
N PHE A 535 18.92 6.74 -1.66
CA PHE A 535 19.11 8.17 -1.42
C PHE A 535 20.49 8.65 -1.88
N LEU A 536 21.55 7.94 -1.49
CA LEU A 536 22.91 8.29 -1.91
C LEU A 536 23.11 8.11 -3.41
N ALA A 537 22.53 7.09 -4.02
CA ALA A 537 22.55 6.91 -5.46
C ALA A 537 21.89 8.10 -6.18
N ALA A 538 20.72 8.56 -5.70
CA ALA A 538 20.04 9.73 -6.24
C ALA A 538 20.88 11.01 -6.07
N PHE A 539 21.51 11.17 -4.91
CA PHE A 539 22.46 12.26 -4.67
C PHE A 539 23.64 12.24 -5.66
N TYR A 540 24.24 11.07 -5.91
CA TYR A 540 25.36 10.93 -6.84
C TYR A 540 24.97 11.31 -8.27
N VAL A 541 23.82 10.80 -8.76
CA VAL A 541 23.32 11.12 -10.09
C VAL A 541 23.11 12.62 -10.23
N PHE A 542 22.46 13.25 -9.25
CA PHE A 542 22.28 14.71 -9.27
C PHE A 542 23.61 15.47 -9.23
N TYR A 543 24.54 15.06 -8.35
CA TYR A 543 25.88 15.64 -8.24
C TYR A 543 26.67 15.57 -9.55
N TYR A 544 26.66 14.40 -10.22
CA TYR A 544 27.38 14.17 -11.47
C TYR A 544 26.88 15.10 -12.59
N TYR A 545 25.56 15.20 -12.75
CA TYR A 545 24.96 16.10 -13.75
C TYR A 545 25.20 17.58 -13.41
N ASN A 546 25.12 17.96 -12.13
CA ASN A 546 25.44 19.32 -11.66
C ASN A 546 26.90 19.70 -12.00
N ARG A 547 27.85 18.75 -11.93
CA ARG A 547 29.24 18.98 -12.36
C ARG A 547 29.41 19.08 -13.88
N GLN A 548 28.71 18.27 -14.67
CA GLN A 548 28.78 18.39 -16.14
C GLN A 548 28.21 19.72 -16.64
N ILE A 549 27.25 20.26 -15.91
CA ILE A 549 26.58 21.54 -16.17
C ILE A 549 27.54 22.73 -16.11
N SER A 550 28.56 22.73 -15.25
CA SER A 550 29.51 23.86 -15.15
C SER A 550 30.34 24.06 -16.42
N VAL A 551 30.18 23.19 -17.42
CA VAL A 551 30.88 23.18 -18.71
C VAL A 551 29.95 23.55 -19.88
N THR A 552 28.61 23.56 -19.72
CA THR A 552 27.64 23.72 -20.82
C THR A 552 26.58 24.80 -20.57
N SER A 553 26.19 25.54 -21.61
CA SER A 553 25.26 26.68 -21.51
C SER A 553 23.76 26.33 -21.48
N LYS A 554 23.39 25.03 -21.49
CA LYS A 554 22.00 24.55 -21.56
C LYS A 554 21.56 23.80 -20.28
N PHE A 555 21.61 24.50 -19.17
CA PHE A 555 21.34 23.96 -17.83
C PHE A 555 19.97 23.28 -17.67
N PHE A 556 18.89 23.97 -18.07
CA PHE A 556 17.50 23.53 -17.81
C PHE A 556 17.11 22.27 -18.58
N ASP A 557 17.52 22.18 -19.85
CA ASP A 557 17.18 21.07 -20.74
C ASP A 557 17.82 19.76 -20.24
N LEU A 558 19.01 19.84 -19.64
CA LEU A 558 19.73 18.67 -19.15
C LEU A 558 19.11 18.11 -17.86
N ILE A 559 18.74 18.97 -16.90
CA ILE A 559 18.05 18.51 -15.68
C ILE A 559 16.66 17.97 -16.01
N TYR A 560 15.91 18.65 -16.88
CA TYR A 560 14.60 18.15 -17.30
C TYR A 560 14.73 16.78 -17.99
N SER A 561 15.66 16.63 -18.94
CA SER A 561 15.90 15.37 -19.64
C SER A 561 16.35 14.24 -18.70
N LEU A 562 17.15 14.55 -17.68
CA LEU A 562 17.52 13.58 -16.62
C LEU A 562 16.29 13.11 -15.85
N LEU A 563 15.47 14.05 -15.36
CA LEU A 563 14.30 13.73 -14.54
C LEU A 563 13.23 12.99 -15.35
N GLU A 564 12.96 13.44 -16.57
CA GLU A 564 12.07 12.77 -17.53
C GLU A 564 12.54 11.33 -17.82
N GLY A 565 13.84 11.15 -18.11
CA GLY A 565 14.43 9.83 -18.33
C GLY A 565 14.34 8.91 -17.12
N ALA A 566 14.54 9.44 -15.90
CA ALA A 566 14.40 8.67 -14.66
C ALA A 566 12.94 8.25 -14.40
N ILE A 567 11.97 9.13 -14.67
CA ILE A 567 10.54 8.82 -14.59
C ILE A 567 10.20 7.68 -15.55
N ASP A 568 10.60 7.78 -16.81
CA ASP A 568 10.28 6.77 -17.82
C ASP A 568 10.92 5.40 -17.51
N GLN A 569 12.09 5.37 -16.87
CA GLN A 569 12.72 4.12 -16.42
C GLN A 569 12.00 3.52 -15.20
N SER A 570 11.62 4.33 -14.21
CA SER A 570 10.82 3.87 -13.05
C SER A 570 9.46 3.29 -13.50
N LEU A 571 8.84 3.86 -14.54
CA LEU A 571 7.59 3.36 -15.10
C LEU A 571 7.72 2.02 -15.85
N LYS A 572 8.92 1.69 -16.35
CA LYS A 572 9.21 0.38 -16.99
C LYS A 572 9.50 -0.72 -15.98
N SER A 573 9.92 -0.38 -14.77
CA SER A 573 10.22 -1.34 -13.71
C SER A 573 8.94 -2.03 -13.23
N GLN A 574 8.89 -3.35 -13.35
CA GLN A 574 7.72 -4.14 -12.91
C GLN A 574 7.56 -4.15 -11.39
N ASN A 575 8.67 -4.14 -10.65
CA ASN A 575 8.68 -4.31 -9.18
C ASN A 575 8.87 -2.99 -8.42
N GLY A 576 9.01 -1.86 -9.12
CA GLY A 576 9.19 -0.55 -8.50
C GLY A 576 10.53 -0.31 -7.84
N GLN A 577 11.59 -1.03 -8.23
CA GLN A 577 12.92 -0.94 -7.61
C GLN A 577 13.55 0.45 -7.68
N LEU A 578 13.10 1.32 -8.58
CA LEU A 578 13.62 2.68 -8.75
C LEU A 578 12.70 3.76 -8.18
N ASP A 579 11.60 3.40 -7.53
CA ASP A 579 10.58 4.34 -7.10
C ASP A 579 11.08 5.25 -5.97
N LEU A 580 11.73 4.68 -4.95
CA LEU A 580 12.29 5.46 -3.85
C LEU A 580 13.53 6.27 -4.31
N PHE A 581 14.37 5.70 -5.16
CA PHE A 581 15.42 6.44 -5.88
C PHE A 581 14.86 7.67 -6.63
N LEU A 582 13.78 7.49 -7.41
CA LEU A 582 13.16 8.57 -8.19
C LEU A 582 12.62 9.68 -7.28
N ARG A 583 11.95 9.29 -6.19
CA ARG A 583 11.45 10.22 -5.16
C ARG A 583 12.59 11.09 -4.60
N PHE A 584 13.70 10.48 -4.22
CA PHE A 584 14.87 11.21 -3.72
C PHE A 584 15.51 12.09 -4.80
N LEU A 585 15.62 11.61 -6.04
CA LEU A 585 16.20 12.39 -7.13
C LEU A 585 15.40 13.67 -7.40
N LEU A 586 14.07 13.56 -7.43
CA LEU A 586 13.16 14.70 -7.57
C LEU A 586 13.24 15.61 -6.34
N GLY A 587 13.22 15.07 -5.12
CA GLY A 587 13.37 15.88 -3.92
C GLY A 587 14.69 16.66 -3.87
N ILE A 588 15.82 16.05 -4.23
CA ILE A 588 17.15 16.71 -4.26
C ILE A 588 17.21 17.80 -5.33
N SER A 589 16.46 17.64 -6.43
CA SER A 589 16.40 18.64 -7.49
C SER A 589 15.69 19.95 -7.08
N LEU A 590 14.97 19.98 -5.95
CA LEU A 590 14.35 21.17 -5.39
C LEU A 590 15.40 22.13 -4.81
N GLU A 591 15.33 23.41 -5.18
CA GLU A 591 16.32 24.42 -4.76
C GLU A 591 16.44 24.54 -3.22
N ALA A 592 15.33 24.46 -2.48
CA ALA A 592 15.35 24.51 -1.02
C ALA A 592 16.19 23.38 -0.40
N ASN A 593 16.11 22.17 -0.97
CA ASN A 593 16.88 21.01 -0.52
C ASN A 593 18.35 21.09 -0.93
N GLN A 594 18.64 21.70 -2.08
CA GLN A 594 20.03 21.98 -2.48
C GLN A 594 20.71 22.98 -1.55
N ARG A 595 19.98 23.96 -1.01
CA ARG A 595 20.52 24.91 0.00
C ARG A 595 20.92 24.19 1.29
N LEU A 596 20.18 23.16 1.71
CA LEU A 596 20.56 22.32 2.85
C LEU A 596 21.85 21.52 2.57
N LEU A 597 22.10 21.18 1.30
CA LEU A 597 23.27 20.43 0.83
C LEU A 597 24.38 21.33 0.29
N GLN A 598 24.39 22.63 0.54
CA GLN A 598 25.33 23.60 -0.05
C GLN A 598 26.82 23.24 0.14
N ASP A 599 27.14 22.54 1.23
CA ASP A 599 28.50 22.09 1.53
C ASP A 599 28.94 20.91 0.65
N LEU A 600 27.98 20.20 0.04
CA LEU A 600 28.20 19.02 -0.79
C LEU A 600 27.90 19.28 -2.28
N LEU A 601 26.88 20.09 -2.58
CA LEU A 601 26.41 20.45 -3.92
C LEU A 601 26.65 21.94 -4.20
N SER A 602 27.12 22.27 -5.40
CA SER A 602 27.04 23.65 -5.89
C SER A 602 25.58 24.03 -6.10
N HIS A 603 25.17 25.19 -5.55
CA HIS A 603 23.84 25.73 -5.75
C HIS A 603 23.56 25.93 -7.24
N THR A 604 22.34 25.59 -7.65
CA THR A 604 21.89 25.85 -9.02
C THR A 604 20.80 26.91 -9.04
N GLU A 605 21.12 28.09 -9.59
CA GLU A 605 20.23 29.27 -9.60
C GLU A 605 18.93 29.09 -10.39
N ASN A 606 18.75 27.95 -11.09
CA ASN A 606 17.79 27.83 -12.19
C ASN A 606 17.01 26.50 -12.23
N SER A 607 16.95 25.69 -11.17
CA SER A 607 16.20 24.41 -11.23
C SER A 607 14.67 24.59 -11.39
N SER A 608 14.10 25.75 -11.03
CA SER A 608 12.64 25.92 -10.93
C SER A 608 11.86 25.66 -12.22
N GLU A 609 12.39 26.02 -13.39
CA GLU A 609 11.71 25.80 -14.68
C GLU A 609 11.71 24.32 -15.05
N SER A 610 12.83 23.61 -14.84
CA SER A 610 12.92 22.17 -15.05
C SER A 610 11.97 21.41 -14.12
N ILE A 611 11.85 21.83 -12.86
CA ILE A 611 10.87 21.25 -11.91
C ILE A 611 9.44 21.49 -12.37
N LYS A 612 9.09 22.71 -12.80
CA LYS A 612 7.75 23.01 -13.33
C LYS A 612 7.40 22.10 -14.51
N ARG A 613 8.27 21.97 -15.51
CA ARG A 613 8.06 21.07 -16.65
C ARG A 613 7.93 19.62 -16.21
N THR A 614 8.78 19.17 -15.29
CA THR A 614 8.75 17.80 -14.76
C THR A 614 7.46 17.50 -14.01
N THR A 615 7.00 18.42 -13.15
CA THR A 615 5.72 18.25 -12.43
C THR A 615 4.53 18.22 -13.38
N GLN A 616 4.57 19.01 -14.46
CA GLN A 616 3.55 18.99 -15.50
C GLN A 616 3.55 17.64 -16.24
N TYR A 617 4.72 17.14 -16.63
CA TYR A 617 4.88 15.82 -17.25
C TYR A 617 4.31 14.70 -16.35
N ILE A 618 4.61 14.73 -15.06
CA ILE A 618 4.06 13.77 -14.07
C ILE A 618 2.52 13.84 -14.03
N LYS A 619 1.94 15.04 -13.97
CA LYS A 619 0.49 15.24 -13.93
C LYS A 619 -0.19 14.71 -15.18
N GLU A 620 0.40 14.95 -16.35
CA GLU A 620 -0.09 14.44 -17.64
C GLU A 620 -0.09 12.91 -17.65
N LYS A 621 1.01 12.27 -17.23
CA LYS A 621 1.07 10.80 -17.09
C LYS A 621 -0.04 10.25 -16.19
N ILE A 622 -0.27 10.88 -15.04
CA ILE A 622 -1.33 10.46 -14.11
C ILE A 622 -2.73 10.64 -14.73
N LYS A 623 -2.98 11.74 -15.46
CA LYS A 623 -4.29 12.08 -16.05
C LYS A 623 -4.62 11.29 -17.32
N ASP A 624 -3.61 10.99 -18.13
CA ASP A 624 -3.78 10.30 -19.42
C ASP A 624 -4.11 8.82 -19.22
N GLY A 625 -3.63 8.21 -18.12
CA GLY A 625 -4.19 7.00 -17.50
C GLY A 625 -4.21 5.70 -18.32
N HIS A 626 -3.87 5.72 -19.61
CA HIS A 626 -3.83 4.54 -20.46
C HIS A 626 -2.53 3.76 -20.21
N GLY A 627 -2.66 2.58 -19.57
CA GLY A 627 -1.55 1.62 -19.41
C GLY A 627 -0.73 1.75 -18.12
N LEU A 628 -0.99 2.75 -17.27
CA LEU A 628 -0.36 2.88 -15.95
C LEU A 628 -1.09 2.01 -14.92
N SER A 629 -0.32 1.23 -14.15
CA SER A 629 -0.84 0.54 -12.98
C SER A 629 -1.13 1.54 -11.86
N THR A 630 -1.96 1.14 -10.88
CA THR A 630 -2.32 2.05 -9.78
C THR A 630 -1.10 2.44 -8.94
N GLU A 631 -0.23 1.47 -8.73
CA GLU A 631 1.00 1.56 -7.96
C GLU A 631 1.96 2.59 -8.58
N ARG A 632 2.07 2.59 -9.92
CA ARG A 632 2.87 3.59 -10.65
C ARG A 632 2.28 4.98 -10.50
N SER A 633 0.96 5.14 -10.62
CA SER A 633 0.29 6.43 -10.41
C SER A 633 0.49 6.97 -9.00
N ILE A 634 0.43 6.11 -7.99
CA ILE A 634 0.70 6.48 -6.60
C ILE A 634 2.16 6.90 -6.42
N ASN A 635 3.13 6.16 -6.98
CA ASN A 635 4.53 6.56 -6.89
C ASN A 635 4.80 7.94 -7.52
N LEU A 636 4.22 8.18 -8.70
CA LEU A 636 4.29 9.48 -9.36
C LEU A 636 3.66 10.60 -8.52
N PHE A 637 2.56 10.33 -7.82
CA PHE A 637 1.98 11.29 -6.88
C PHE A 637 2.89 11.55 -5.67
N LEU A 638 3.51 10.52 -5.10
CA LEU A 638 4.49 10.68 -4.02
C LEU A 638 5.69 11.52 -4.48
N CYS A 639 6.10 11.39 -5.75
CA CYS A 639 7.12 12.26 -6.33
C CYS A 639 6.72 13.74 -6.35
N LEU A 640 5.44 14.06 -6.62
CA LEU A 640 4.92 15.44 -6.51
C LEU A 640 5.00 15.96 -5.06
N LEU A 641 4.74 15.10 -4.07
CA LEU A 641 4.88 15.47 -2.66
C LEU A 641 6.34 15.77 -2.27
N GLU A 642 7.31 15.01 -2.79
CA GLU A 642 8.75 15.26 -2.52
C GLU A 642 9.22 16.62 -3.06
N VAL A 643 8.66 17.09 -4.18
CA VAL A 643 8.92 18.44 -4.72
C VAL A 643 7.96 19.52 -4.18
N LYS A 644 7.16 19.19 -3.16
CA LYS A 644 6.16 20.05 -2.52
C LYS A 644 5.12 20.65 -3.49
N ASP A 645 4.83 19.96 -4.59
CA ASP A 645 3.77 20.35 -5.52
C ASP A 645 2.42 19.77 -5.04
N GLN A 646 1.56 20.65 -4.51
CA GLN A 646 0.21 20.32 -4.07
C GLN A 646 -0.87 20.67 -5.12
N THR A 647 -0.48 21.10 -6.32
CA THR A 647 -1.44 21.55 -7.34
C THR A 647 -2.35 20.41 -7.77
N LEU A 648 -1.81 19.20 -7.97
CA LEU A 648 -2.62 18.03 -8.32
C LEU A 648 -3.59 17.64 -7.20
N SER A 649 -3.14 17.70 -5.93
CA SER A 649 -4.00 17.47 -4.77
C SER A 649 -5.17 18.45 -4.77
N ARG A 650 -4.92 19.74 -5.03
CA ARG A 650 -5.96 20.78 -5.12
C ARG A 650 -6.87 20.57 -6.33
N GLU A 651 -6.34 20.26 -7.50
CA GLU A 651 -7.13 19.96 -8.69
C GLU A 651 -8.06 18.77 -8.47
N ILE A 652 -7.60 17.75 -7.75
CA ILE A 652 -8.43 16.59 -7.40
C ILE A 652 -9.47 16.97 -6.36
N GLN A 653 -9.12 17.75 -5.33
CA GLN A 653 -10.10 18.26 -4.38
C GLN A 653 -11.15 19.15 -5.06
N GLU A 654 -10.76 20.01 -5.99
CA GLU A 654 -11.68 20.83 -6.80
C GLU A 654 -12.55 19.95 -7.70
N PHE A 655 -11.97 18.94 -8.35
CA PHE A 655 -12.69 17.97 -9.15
C PHE A 655 -13.74 17.21 -8.33
N VAL A 656 -13.37 16.77 -7.12
CA VAL A 656 -14.26 16.10 -6.15
C VAL A 656 -15.37 17.05 -5.67
N LYS A 657 -15.07 18.33 -5.45
CA LYS A 657 -16.04 19.34 -5.02
C LYS A 657 -16.95 19.85 -6.15
N SER A 658 -16.50 19.78 -7.40
CA SER A 658 -17.25 20.25 -8.58
C SER A 658 -18.21 19.17 -9.09
N ASP A 659 -19.33 19.52 -9.73
CA ASP A 659 -20.21 18.52 -10.37
C ASP A 659 -19.60 17.84 -11.62
N LYS A 660 -18.36 18.17 -12.01
CA LYS A 660 -17.73 17.67 -13.25
C LYS A 660 -17.37 16.17 -13.21
N HIS A 661 -17.30 15.57 -12.02
CA HIS A 661 -16.95 14.15 -11.88
C HIS A 661 -18.06 13.19 -12.35
N SER A 662 -19.26 13.69 -12.66
CA SER A 662 -20.29 12.92 -13.36
C SER A 662 -20.07 12.82 -14.87
N GLU A 663 -19.29 13.73 -15.47
CA GLU A 663 -19.14 13.85 -16.94
C GLU A 663 -18.16 12.83 -17.54
N LYS A 664 -17.02 12.59 -16.86
CA LYS A 664 -15.97 11.67 -17.36
C LYS A 664 -16.02 10.34 -16.62
N LYS A 665 -16.16 9.24 -17.37
CA LYS A 665 -16.13 7.89 -16.80
C LYS A 665 -14.73 7.57 -16.25
N LEU A 666 -14.64 7.34 -14.94
CA LEU A 666 -13.40 6.97 -14.27
C LEU A 666 -13.20 5.45 -14.30
N SER A 667 -11.98 5.04 -14.63
CA SER A 667 -11.58 3.65 -14.43
C SER A 667 -11.41 3.35 -12.95
N ALA A 668 -11.44 2.08 -12.60
CA ALA A 668 -11.33 1.69 -11.21
C ALA A 668 -9.89 1.91 -10.68
N ALA A 669 -8.85 1.90 -11.54
CA ALA A 669 -7.50 2.35 -11.17
C ALA A 669 -7.44 3.86 -10.84
N HIS A 670 -8.11 4.71 -11.63
CA HIS A 670 -8.24 6.14 -11.31
C HIS A 670 -8.89 6.35 -9.93
N CYS A 671 -9.91 5.55 -9.62
CA CYS A 671 -10.60 5.62 -8.33
C CYS A 671 -9.66 5.30 -7.15
N SER A 672 -8.84 4.25 -7.24
CA SER A 672 -7.83 3.94 -6.22
C SER A 672 -6.82 5.07 -6.06
N THR A 673 -6.33 5.63 -7.17
CA THR A 673 -5.38 6.75 -7.17
C THR A 673 -5.98 7.97 -6.47
N ILE A 674 -7.23 8.34 -6.80
CA ILE A 674 -7.96 9.42 -6.13
C ILE A 674 -8.11 9.12 -4.63
N ALA A 675 -8.50 7.89 -4.26
CA ALA A 675 -8.69 7.51 -2.87
C ALA A 675 -7.39 7.66 -2.06
N TYR A 676 -6.28 7.21 -2.63
CA TYR A 676 -4.96 7.34 -2.03
C TYR A 676 -4.58 8.82 -1.86
N MET A 677 -4.75 9.63 -2.90
CA MET A 677 -4.43 11.06 -2.86
C MET A 677 -5.26 11.80 -1.80
N LEU A 678 -6.56 11.50 -1.69
CA LEU A 678 -7.42 12.06 -0.65
C LEU A 678 -6.98 11.61 0.75
N LYS A 679 -6.61 10.33 0.93
CA LYS A 679 -6.07 9.80 2.19
C LYS A 679 -4.76 10.49 2.61
N MET A 680 -3.92 10.85 1.64
CA MET A 680 -2.61 11.49 1.89
C MET A 680 -2.69 13.01 2.01
N SER A 681 -3.83 13.63 1.72
CA SER A 681 -4.00 15.07 1.81
C SER A 681 -3.89 15.57 3.24
N GLU A 682 -3.22 16.71 3.44
CA GLU A 682 -3.13 17.38 4.74
C GLU A 682 -4.47 17.97 5.17
N GLU A 683 -5.28 18.43 4.20
CA GLU A 683 -6.60 18.98 4.43
C GLU A 683 -7.67 17.90 4.24
N PRO A 684 -8.54 17.68 5.25
CA PRO A 684 -9.60 16.70 5.13
C PRO A 684 -10.69 17.16 4.15
N LEU A 685 -11.29 16.19 3.45
CA LEU A 685 -12.42 16.43 2.57
C LEU A 685 -13.70 16.64 3.40
N ASP A 686 -14.50 17.66 3.07
CA ASP A 686 -15.74 17.91 3.82
C ASP A 686 -16.78 16.82 3.58
N GLU A 687 -17.01 16.44 2.32
CA GLU A 687 -17.99 15.43 1.92
C GLU A 687 -17.42 14.52 0.83
N LEU A 688 -17.54 13.21 1.02
CA LEU A 688 -17.26 12.18 0.03
C LEU A 688 -18.56 11.46 -0.34
N ASP A 689 -19.12 11.78 -1.51
CA ASP A 689 -20.32 11.12 -2.04
C ASP A 689 -19.98 10.22 -3.23
N LEU A 690 -20.01 8.90 -3.00
CA LEU A 690 -19.65 7.92 -4.04
C LEU A 690 -20.67 7.84 -5.17
N SER A 691 -21.90 8.27 -4.95
CA SER A 691 -22.97 8.20 -5.95
C SER A 691 -22.72 9.17 -7.11
N LYS A 692 -22.04 10.28 -6.84
CA LYS A 692 -21.77 11.33 -7.84
C LYS A 692 -20.70 10.90 -8.87
N TYR A 693 -19.79 9.98 -8.51
CA TYR A 693 -18.72 9.54 -9.41
C TYR A 693 -19.23 8.62 -10.53
N ASN A 694 -18.95 8.99 -11.77
CA ASN A 694 -19.23 8.17 -12.94
C ASN A 694 -18.21 7.03 -13.08
N THR A 695 -18.43 5.93 -12.37
CA THR A 695 -17.56 4.74 -12.42
C THR A 695 -18.35 3.45 -12.16
N SER A 696 -17.72 2.29 -12.28
CA SER A 696 -18.34 1.00 -11.95
C SER A 696 -18.49 0.84 -10.43
N ASP A 697 -19.29 -0.13 -9.97
CA ASP A 697 -19.40 -0.46 -8.54
C ASP A 697 -18.03 -0.80 -7.92
N GLU A 698 -17.16 -1.47 -8.68
CA GLU A 698 -15.77 -1.72 -8.29
C GLU A 698 -14.98 -0.41 -8.13
N GLY A 699 -15.16 0.56 -9.03
CA GLY A 699 -14.55 1.88 -8.92
C GLY A 699 -15.02 2.63 -7.69
N ARG A 700 -16.33 2.61 -7.38
CA ARG A 700 -16.89 3.21 -6.16
C ARG A 700 -16.29 2.57 -4.91
N ARG A 701 -16.22 1.23 -4.86
CA ARG A 701 -15.58 0.53 -3.73
C ARG A 701 -14.11 0.94 -3.55
N ARG A 702 -13.38 1.17 -4.65
CA ARG A 702 -11.98 1.66 -4.60
C ARG A 702 -11.82 3.07 -4.03
N LEU A 703 -12.89 3.86 -3.90
CA LEU A 703 -12.86 5.17 -3.24
C LEU A 703 -13.04 5.11 -1.72
N ILE A 704 -13.55 4.00 -1.17
CA ILE A 704 -13.86 3.84 0.27
C ILE A 704 -12.66 4.11 1.19
N PRO A 705 -11.41 3.75 0.86
CA PRO A 705 -10.27 4.10 1.71
C PRO A 705 -10.10 5.60 2.00
N ALA A 706 -10.67 6.48 1.18
CA ALA A 706 -10.66 7.93 1.42
C ALA A 706 -11.53 8.37 2.61
N VAL A 707 -12.45 7.52 3.09
CA VAL A 707 -13.33 7.78 4.24
C VAL A 707 -12.53 8.14 5.50
N ILE A 708 -11.29 7.65 5.62
CA ILE A 708 -10.41 7.98 6.74
C ILE A 708 -10.09 9.48 6.84
N ASN A 709 -10.11 10.22 5.72
CA ASN A 709 -9.73 11.63 5.67
C ASN A 709 -10.90 12.53 5.19
N CYS A 710 -12.15 12.12 5.43
CA CYS A 710 -13.32 12.96 5.19
C CYS A 710 -14.18 13.17 6.44
N ARG A 711 -14.91 14.30 6.51
CA ARG A 711 -15.82 14.61 7.63
C ARG A 711 -17.17 13.91 7.46
N ILE A 712 -17.67 13.86 6.22
CA ILE A 712 -18.93 13.23 5.84
C ILE A 712 -18.65 12.19 4.74
N ALA A 713 -19.15 10.97 4.91
CA ALA A 713 -19.07 9.90 3.90
C ALA A 713 -20.47 9.41 3.53
N LEU A 714 -20.87 9.60 2.27
CA LEU A 714 -22.14 9.15 1.70
C LEU A 714 -21.87 7.95 0.80
N LEU A 715 -22.09 6.75 1.36
CA LEU A 715 -21.82 5.46 0.73
C LEU A 715 -23.13 4.68 0.46
N ALA A 716 -24.24 5.40 0.35
CA ALA A 716 -25.56 4.80 0.15
C ALA A 716 -25.64 4.07 -1.21
N SER A 717 -26.30 2.91 -1.23
CA SER A 717 -26.54 2.11 -2.45
C SER A 717 -25.26 1.77 -3.25
N CYS A 718 -24.13 1.56 -2.58
CA CYS A 718 -22.83 1.32 -3.20
C CYS A 718 -22.46 -0.17 -3.37
N ASN A 719 -23.40 -1.09 -3.10
CA ASN A 719 -23.17 -2.54 -3.13
C ASN A 719 -21.95 -2.96 -2.30
N LEU A 720 -21.88 -2.43 -1.07
CA LEU A 720 -20.79 -2.71 -0.14
C LEU A 720 -20.75 -4.19 0.25
N THR A 721 -19.54 -4.71 0.32
CA THR A 721 -19.21 -6.07 0.77
C THR A 721 -18.77 -6.05 2.23
N CYS A 722 -18.61 -7.23 2.85
CA CYS A 722 -18.03 -7.32 4.20
C CYS A 722 -16.62 -6.73 4.27
N GLN A 723 -15.82 -6.87 3.20
CA GLN A 723 -14.48 -6.29 3.12
C GLN A 723 -14.51 -4.76 3.18
N ASP A 724 -15.49 -4.14 2.52
CA ASP A 724 -15.65 -2.69 2.56
C ASP A 724 -16.01 -2.23 3.99
N CYS A 725 -16.78 -3.02 4.74
CA CYS A 725 -17.04 -2.75 6.16
C CYS A 725 -15.78 -2.83 7.03
N GLU A 726 -14.82 -3.70 6.72
CA GLU A 726 -13.53 -3.77 7.42
C GLU A 726 -12.70 -2.51 7.19
N ILE A 727 -12.68 -1.99 5.95
CA ILE A 727 -12.00 -0.74 5.61
C ILE A 727 -12.63 0.43 6.38
N VAL A 728 -13.95 0.53 6.38
CA VAL A 728 -14.68 1.57 7.12
C VAL A 728 -14.46 1.41 8.63
N SER A 729 -14.49 0.19 9.17
CA SER A 729 -14.18 -0.07 10.58
C SER A 729 -12.77 0.36 10.94
N SER A 730 -11.78 0.06 10.09
CA SER A 730 -10.39 0.48 10.27
C SER A 730 -10.25 2.01 10.26
N ALA A 731 -11.02 2.69 9.40
CA ALA A 731 -11.09 4.15 9.41
C ALA A 731 -11.66 4.67 10.74
N LEU A 732 -12.75 4.08 11.26
CA LEU A 732 -13.34 4.46 12.55
C LEU A 732 -12.40 4.24 13.75
N GLN A 733 -11.53 3.22 13.68
CA GLN A 733 -10.57 2.91 14.73
C GLN A 733 -9.33 3.82 14.73
N SER A 734 -9.04 4.44 13.58
CA SER A 734 -7.84 5.24 13.38
C SER A 734 -7.89 6.55 14.18
N SER A 735 -6.82 6.82 14.92
CA SER A 735 -6.65 8.10 15.63
C SER A 735 -6.58 9.30 14.69
N ASN A 736 -6.33 9.07 13.40
CA ASN A 736 -6.24 10.08 12.37
C ASN A 736 -7.55 10.36 11.64
N SER A 737 -8.60 9.60 11.93
CA SER A 737 -9.88 9.81 11.27
C SER A 737 -10.57 11.08 11.76
N VAL A 738 -11.09 11.83 10.80
CA VAL A 738 -11.87 13.05 11.04
C VAL A 738 -13.36 12.84 10.76
N LEU A 739 -13.78 11.60 10.51
CA LEU A 739 -15.15 11.25 10.17
C LEU A 739 -16.11 11.60 11.30
N ARG A 740 -17.23 12.24 10.95
CA ARG A 740 -18.30 12.67 11.84
C ARG A 740 -19.65 12.09 11.41
N GLU A 741 -19.86 11.91 10.12
CA GLU A 741 -21.09 11.39 9.55
C GLU A 741 -20.82 10.30 8.53
N LEU A 742 -21.54 9.18 8.68
CA LEU A 742 -21.42 8.02 7.81
C LEU A 742 -22.80 7.54 7.41
N ASP A 743 -23.11 7.66 6.12
CA ASP A 743 -24.32 7.13 5.51
C ASP A 743 -23.99 5.85 4.73
N LEU A 744 -24.54 4.73 5.19
CA LEU A 744 -24.40 3.40 4.59
C LEU A 744 -25.75 2.85 4.09
N ASN A 745 -26.76 3.72 3.94
CA ASN A 745 -28.13 3.32 3.60
C ASN A 745 -28.19 2.40 2.36
N ASN A 746 -29.15 1.49 2.33
CA ASN A 746 -29.41 0.60 1.19
C ASN A 746 -28.22 -0.28 0.76
N ASN A 747 -27.34 -0.66 1.69
CA ASN A 747 -26.34 -1.70 1.47
C ASN A 747 -26.72 -2.97 2.22
N ASP A 748 -26.60 -4.14 1.60
CA ASP A 748 -27.00 -5.44 2.18
C ASP A 748 -25.98 -5.96 3.22
N LEU A 749 -25.65 -5.12 4.21
CA LEU A 749 -24.58 -5.36 5.19
C LEU A 749 -24.85 -6.55 6.12
N GLN A 750 -26.13 -6.77 6.44
CA GLN A 750 -26.60 -7.76 7.42
C GLN A 750 -25.96 -7.56 8.80
N ASP A 751 -26.23 -8.47 9.74
CA ASP A 751 -25.66 -8.39 11.09
C ASP A 751 -24.13 -8.56 11.10
N SER A 752 -23.55 -9.24 10.10
CA SER A 752 -22.10 -9.43 9.98
C SER A 752 -21.37 -8.13 9.66
N GLY A 753 -21.85 -7.34 8.68
CA GLY A 753 -21.28 -6.03 8.39
C GLY A 753 -21.47 -5.07 9.57
N VAL A 754 -22.63 -5.09 10.23
CA VAL A 754 -22.90 -4.29 11.43
C VAL A 754 -21.98 -4.68 12.59
N LYS A 755 -21.61 -5.95 12.75
CA LYS A 755 -20.63 -6.39 13.74
C LYS A 755 -19.28 -5.70 13.54
N LEU A 756 -18.76 -5.73 12.31
CA LEU A 756 -17.47 -5.11 11.96
C LEU A 756 -17.48 -3.61 12.22
N LEU A 757 -18.55 -2.92 11.83
CA LEU A 757 -18.73 -1.50 12.11
C LEU A 757 -18.80 -1.22 13.61
N SER A 758 -19.53 -2.04 14.35
CA SER A 758 -19.66 -1.93 15.81
C SER A 758 -18.32 -2.10 16.52
N ASP A 759 -17.45 -2.99 16.04
CA ASP A 759 -16.10 -3.14 16.58
C ASP A 759 -15.25 -1.88 16.33
N GLY A 760 -15.45 -1.19 15.21
CA GLY A 760 -14.83 0.10 14.95
C GLY A 760 -15.35 1.23 15.84
N LEU A 761 -16.68 1.27 16.06
CA LEU A 761 -17.34 2.25 16.94
C LEU A 761 -16.91 2.13 18.41
N LYS A 762 -16.50 0.93 18.87
CA LYS A 762 -15.99 0.71 20.23
C LYS A 762 -14.63 1.36 20.49
N SER A 763 -13.92 1.75 19.44
CA SER A 763 -12.59 2.36 19.58
C SER A 763 -12.69 3.70 20.31
N PRO A 764 -11.80 3.97 21.29
CA PRO A 764 -11.74 5.28 21.95
C PRO A 764 -11.35 6.41 20.98
N ASN A 765 -10.79 6.07 19.82
CA ASN A 765 -10.46 7.02 18.77
C ASN A 765 -11.66 7.40 17.89
N CYS A 766 -12.76 6.63 17.95
CA CYS A 766 -13.91 6.87 17.09
C CYS A 766 -14.61 8.18 17.48
N GLN A 767 -14.74 9.09 16.52
CA GLN A 767 -15.37 10.40 16.72
C GLN A 767 -16.68 10.54 15.93
N LEU A 768 -17.24 9.44 15.44
CA LEU A 768 -18.46 9.43 14.64
C LEU A 768 -19.66 9.90 15.48
N GLU A 769 -20.42 10.84 14.94
CA GLU A 769 -21.60 11.44 15.58
C GLU A 769 -22.90 10.97 14.93
N ILE A 770 -22.91 10.70 13.62
CA ILE A 770 -24.09 10.29 12.86
C ILE A 770 -23.80 9.00 12.10
N LEU A 771 -24.65 7.99 12.27
CA LEU A 771 -24.60 6.73 11.53
C LEU A 771 -25.96 6.39 10.94
N ARG A 772 -26.02 6.25 9.62
CA ARG A 772 -27.25 5.81 8.91
C ARG A 772 -27.06 4.43 8.31
N LEU A 773 -27.93 3.51 8.70
CA LEU A 773 -27.97 2.10 8.33
C LEU A 773 -29.36 1.71 7.83
N SER A 774 -30.11 2.66 7.28
CA SER A 774 -31.47 2.45 6.81
C SER A 774 -31.50 1.44 5.67
N GLY A 775 -32.32 0.40 5.79
CA GLY A 775 -32.44 -0.62 4.75
C GLY A 775 -31.24 -1.57 4.63
N CYS A 776 -30.42 -1.73 5.69
CA CYS A 776 -29.20 -2.55 5.66
C CYS A 776 -29.37 -4.02 6.08
N MET A 777 -30.61 -4.51 6.18
CA MET A 777 -30.96 -5.86 6.64
C MET A 777 -30.48 -6.17 8.07
N VAL A 778 -30.49 -5.16 8.94
CA VAL A 778 -30.12 -5.29 10.34
C VAL A 778 -31.22 -6.02 11.11
N THR A 779 -30.86 -7.07 11.85
CA THR A 779 -31.81 -7.80 12.71
C THR A 779 -31.64 -7.44 14.19
N GLU A 780 -32.38 -8.12 15.07
CA GLU A 780 -32.17 -8.07 16.52
C GLU A 780 -30.71 -8.31 16.92
N LYS A 781 -30.01 -9.24 16.24
CA LYS A 781 -28.61 -9.56 16.52
C LYS A 781 -27.69 -8.38 16.21
N GLY A 782 -27.88 -7.72 15.07
CA GLY A 782 -27.15 -6.49 14.71
C GLY A 782 -27.42 -5.35 15.70
N CYS A 783 -28.66 -5.20 16.18
CA CYS A 783 -28.98 -4.24 17.24
C CYS A 783 -28.22 -4.53 18.54
N GLY A 784 -28.01 -5.81 18.87
CA GLY A 784 -27.15 -6.26 19.96
C GLY A 784 -25.72 -5.73 19.87
N TYR A 785 -25.10 -5.83 18.69
CA TYR A 785 -23.75 -5.31 18.46
C TYR A 785 -23.68 -3.79 18.57
N LEU A 786 -24.65 -3.07 17.99
CA LEU A 786 -24.73 -1.61 18.06
C LEU A 786 -24.92 -1.13 19.50
N SER A 787 -25.76 -1.78 20.30
CA SER A 787 -25.93 -1.43 21.71
C SER A 787 -24.68 -1.67 22.55
N SER A 788 -23.93 -2.74 22.25
CA SER A 788 -22.62 -2.98 22.85
C SER A 788 -21.63 -1.86 22.49
N ALA A 789 -21.61 -1.42 21.24
CA ALA A 789 -20.78 -0.28 20.81
C ALA A 789 -21.21 1.04 21.46
N LEU A 790 -22.51 1.32 21.55
CA LEU A 790 -23.01 2.50 22.28
C LEU A 790 -22.66 2.48 23.77
N SER A 791 -22.40 1.31 24.33
CA SER A 791 -21.98 1.13 25.72
C SER A 791 -20.50 1.40 25.96
N SER A 792 -19.67 1.55 24.92
CA SER A 792 -18.26 1.91 25.09
C SER A 792 -18.12 3.35 25.57
N ASN A 793 -17.09 3.60 26.41
CA ASN A 793 -16.80 4.93 26.92
C ASN A 793 -15.40 5.38 26.45
N PRO A 794 -15.28 6.46 25.67
CA PRO A 794 -16.38 7.31 25.18
C PRO A 794 -17.10 6.74 23.96
N SER A 795 -18.41 6.98 23.87
CA SER A 795 -19.18 6.92 22.62
C SER A 795 -19.55 8.35 22.22
N HIS A 796 -19.34 8.67 20.94
CA HIS A 796 -19.59 10.00 20.38
C HIS A 796 -20.89 10.06 19.55
N LEU A 797 -21.56 8.92 19.34
CA LEU A 797 -22.74 8.82 18.48
C LEU A 797 -23.94 9.56 19.08
N ARG A 798 -24.55 10.42 18.27
CA ARG A 798 -25.72 11.27 18.60
C ARG A 798 -26.95 10.91 17.79
N GLU A 799 -26.77 10.42 16.56
CA GLU A 799 -27.86 9.99 15.68
C GLU A 799 -27.57 8.59 15.13
N LEU A 800 -28.59 7.74 15.23
CA LEU A 800 -28.59 6.40 14.64
C LEU A 800 -29.90 6.19 13.86
N ASP A 801 -29.79 6.02 12.54
CA ASP A 801 -30.93 5.66 11.70
C ASP A 801 -30.86 4.17 11.33
N LEU A 802 -31.85 3.41 11.81
CA LEU A 802 -32.09 2.00 11.53
C LEU A 802 -33.46 1.78 10.87
N SER A 803 -34.08 2.81 10.29
CA SER A 803 -35.34 2.68 9.56
C SER A 803 -35.25 1.61 8.46
N TYR A 804 -36.38 1.03 8.08
CA TYR A 804 -36.46 -0.02 7.06
C TYR A 804 -35.58 -1.27 7.32
N ASN A 805 -35.34 -1.63 8.59
CA ASN A 805 -34.67 -2.86 8.99
C ASN A 805 -35.60 -3.83 9.73
N HIS A 806 -35.07 -4.89 10.35
CA HIS A 806 -35.83 -5.82 11.18
C HIS A 806 -35.29 -5.92 12.63
N PRO A 807 -35.30 -4.82 13.42
CA PRO A 807 -34.71 -4.82 14.75
C PRO A 807 -35.37 -5.77 15.75
N GLY A 808 -36.57 -6.29 15.45
CA GLY A 808 -37.36 -7.11 16.39
C GLY A 808 -37.81 -6.32 17.63
N GLN A 809 -38.62 -6.95 18.49
CA GLN A 809 -39.05 -6.28 19.73
C GLN A 809 -37.89 -6.07 20.70
N SER A 810 -37.03 -7.08 20.86
CA SER A 810 -35.91 -6.99 21.80
C SER A 810 -34.87 -5.97 21.35
N GLY A 811 -34.53 -5.91 20.05
CA GLY A 811 -33.58 -4.91 19.54
C GLY A 811 -34.09 -3.48 19.72
N VAL A 812 -35.39 -3.24 19.50
CA VAL A 812 -36.04 -1.95 19.78
C VAL A 812 -35.94 -1.58 21.26
N GLN A 813 -36.24 -2.51 22.17
CA GLN A 813 -36.15 -2.26 23.61
C GLN A 813 -34.71 -1.96 24.05
N LEU A 814 -33.76 -2.76 23.56
CA LEU A 814 -32.35 -2.70 23.87
C LEU A 814 -31.72 -1.35 23.46
N LEU A 815 -32.08 -0.81 22.30
CA LEU A 815 -31.60 0.51 21.83
C LEU A 815 -32.36 1.68 22.44
N LYS A 816 -33.69 1.57 22.66
CA LYS A 816 -34.47 2.63 23.32
C LYS A 816 -34.04 2.88 24.76
N HIS A 817 -33.64 1.84 25.49
CA HIS A 817 -33.11 2.00 26.84
C HIS A 817 -31.85 2.89 26.87
N LYS A 818 -31.03 2.89 25.80
CA LYS A 818 -29.82 3.71 25.71
C LYS A 818 -30.09 5.20 25.54
N LEU A 819 -31.20 5.58 24.90
CA LEU A 819 -31.64 6.98 24.80
C LEU A 819 -32.03 7.59 26.16
N GLN A 820 -32.43 6.76 27.11
CA GLN A 820 -32.96 7.21 28.41
C GLN A 820 -31.87 7.38 29.47
N ASP A 821 -30.69 6.82 29.24
CA ASP A 821 -29.59 6.88 30.21
C ASP A 821 -28.70 8.10 29.92
N PRO A 822 -28.56 9.03 30.89
CA PRO A 822 -27.86 10.30 30.71
C PRO A 822 -26.34 10.15 30.48
N ASN A 823 -25.79 8.96 30.67
CA ASN A 823 -24.39 8.67 30.38
C ASN A 823 -24.12 8.44 28.88
N TYR A 824 -25.16 8.32 28.05
CA TYR A 824 -25.04 8.19 26.60
C TYR A 824 -25.29 9.51 25.87
N LYS A 825 -24.60 9.71 24.74
CA LYS A 825 -24.76 10.90 23.88
C LYS A 825 -25.82 10.76 22.79
N LEU A 826 -26.38 9.57 22.61
CA LEU A 826 -27.39 9.30 21.59
C LEU A 826 -28.66 10.11 21.88
N GLN A 827 -29.09 10.91 20.92
CA GLN A 827 -30.26 11.79 21.03
C GLN A 827 -31.36 11.40 20.05
N ILE A 828 -30.98 10.94 18.86
CA ILE A 828 -31.90 10.60 17.78
C ILE A 828 -31.73 9.11 17.44
N LEU A 829 -32.82 8.37 17.50
CA LEU A 829 -32.91 6.98 17.04
C LEU A 829 -34.12 6.83 16.14
N ASN A 830 -33.90 6.52 14.86
CA ASN A 830 -34.97 6.19 13.94
C ASN A 830 -35.02 4.67 13.72
N MET A 831 -36.20 4.06 13.86
CA MET A 831 -36.43 2.63 13.61
C MET A 831 -37.74 2.39 12.84
N ASP A 832 -38.21 3.42 12.12
CA ASP A 832 -39.49 3.37 11.42
C ASP A 832 -39.51 2.37 10.27
N HIS A 833 -40.71 1.94 9.87
CA HIS A 833 -40.93 1.03 8.73
C HIS A 833 -40.23 -0.33 8.84
N GLY A 834 -39.96 -0.79 10.06
CA GLY A 834 -39.36 -2.10 10.29
C GLY A 834 -40.30 -3.28 10.03
N GLY A 835 -39.77 -4.44 9.67
CA GLY A 835 -40.57 -5.63 9.37
C GLY A 835 -39.75 -6.82 8.87
N GLY A 836 -40.29 -8.04 8.97
CA GLY A 836 -39.56 -9.26 8.59
C GLY A 836 -39.18 -9.32 7.10
N THR A 837 -39.96 -8.67 6.24
CA THR A 837 -39.67 -8.51 4.80
C THR A 837 -38.40 -7.69 4.53
N ARG A 838 -37.92 -6.90 5.50
CA ARG A 838 -36.69 -6.08 5.36
C ARG A 838 -35.40 -6.90 5.38
N VAL A 839 -35.48 -8.20 5.68
CA VAL A 839 -34.35 -9.14 5.65
C VAL A 839 -34.15 -9.74 4.25
N SER A 840 -35.01 -9.43 3.28
CA SER A 840 -34.78 -9.80 1.88
C SER A 840 -33.64 -8.99 1.26
N PRO A 841 -32.81 -9.58 0.38
CA PRO A 841 -31.73 -8.86 -0.29
C PRO A 841 -32.25 -7.89 -1.38
N GLY A 842 -31.48 -6.83 -1.63
CA GLY A 842 -31.75 -5.84 -2.67
C GLY A 842 -33.09 -5.12 -2.53
N LEU A 843 -33.60 -4.59 -3.66
CA LEU A 843 -34.82 -3.76 -3.66
C LEU A 843 -36.09 -4.51 -3.26
N ARG A 844 -36.08 -5.85 -3.30
CA ARG A 844 -37.21 -6.69 -2.87
C ARG A 844 -37.57 -6.51 -1.40
N LYS A 845 -36.64 -6.03 -0.58
CA LYS A 845 -36.92 -5.64 0.80
C LYS A 845 -37.97 -4.54 0.91
N TYR A 846 -38.20 -3.78 -0.18
CA TYR A 846 -39.19 -2.73 -0.31
C TYR A 846 -40.44 -3.16 -1.09
N ALA A 847 -40.59 -4.46 -1.39
CA ALA A 847 -41.71 -4.97 -2.15
C ALA A 847 -43.05 -4.53 -1.56
N CYS A 848 -43.97 -4.13 -2.44
CA CYS A 848 -45.32 -3.74 -2.09
C CYS A 848 -46.33 -4.30 -3.09
N ASP A 849 -47.51 -4.62 -2.59
CA ASP A 849 -48.63 -5.07 -3.41
C ASP A 849 -49.42 -3.86 -3.89
N LEU A 850 -49.57 -3.75 -5.21
CA LEU A 850 -50.33 -2.67 -5.85
C LEU A 850 -51.59 -3.21 -6.50
N THR A 851 -52.65 -2.41 -6.49
CA THR A 851 -53.93 -2.71 -7.13
C THR A 851 -54.39 -1.57 -8.02
N LEU A 852 -54.79 -1.90 -9.25
CA LEU A 852 -55.28 -0.94 -10.23
C LEU A 852 -56.63 -0.37 -9.77
N ASP A 853 -56.81 0.94 -9.89
CA ASP A 853 -58.03 1.64 -9.46
C ASP A 853 -59.09 1.66 -10.58
N PRO A 854 -60.22 0.92 -10.43
CA PRO A 854 -61.30 0.95 -11.41
C PRO A 854 -61.94 2.33 -11.59
N ASN A 855 -61.78 3.24 -10.63
CA ASN A 855 -62.31 4.61 -10.72
C ASN A 855 -61.48 5.52 -11.61
N THR A 856 -60.21 5.17 -11.86
CA THR A 856 -59.32 5.93 -12.74
C THR A 856 -59.24 5.32 -14.14
N ALA A 857 -59.42 4.01 -14.26
CA ALA A 857 -59.26 3.27 -15.51
C ALA A 857 -60.10 3.84 -16.67
N HIS A 858 -59.46 4.10 -17.80
CA HIS A 858 -60.17 4.50 -19.01
C HIS A 858 -61.24 3.46 -19.42
N ALA A 859 -62.33 3.92 -20.06
CA ALA A 859 -63.47 3.05 -20.42
C ALA A 859 -63.09 1.91 -21.39
N LYS A 860 -61.97 2.01 -22.10
CA LYS A 860 -61.42 0.96 -22.98
C LYS A 860 -60.41 0.02 -22.31
N LEU A 861 -60.32 0.03 -20.99
CA LEU A 861 -59.43 -0.84 -20.22
C LEU A 861 -60.23 -1.87 -19.43
N VAL A 862 -59.85 -3.14 -19.50
CA VAL A 862 -60.37 -4.22 -18.65
C VAL A 862 -59.35 -4.48 -17.54
N LEU A 863 -59.80 -4.38 -16.29
CA LEU A 863 -59.04 -4.80 -15.12
C LEU A 863 -59.42 -6.24 -14.77
N SER A 864 -58.42 -7.09 -14.56
CA SER A 864 -58.59 -8.54 -14.29
C SER A 864 -57.52 -9.03 -13.30
N GLU A 865 -57.58 -10.31 -12.93
CA GLU A 865 -56.65 -10.93 -11.96
C GLU A 865 -56.61 -10.11 -10.64
N ASP A 866 -57.77 -9.92 -10.02
CA ASP A 866 -57.95 -9.11 -8.81
C ASP A 866 -57.44 -7.66 -8.93
N ASN A 867 -57.64 -7.05 -10.10
CA ASN A 867 -57.14 -5.73 -10.47
C ASN A 867 -55.61 -5.62 -10.50
N ARG A 868 -54.90 -6.71 -10.80
CA ARG A 868 -53.45 -6.70 -11.02
C ARG A 868 -53.08 -6.66 -12.49
N LYS A 869 -54.02 -6.95 -13.39
CA LYS A 869 -53.79 -6.97 -14.84
C LYS A 869 -54.70 -6.00 -15.57
N VAL A 870 -54.12 -5.23 -16.48
CA VAL A 870 -54.84 -4.29 -17.36
C VAL A 870 -54.64 -4.68 -18.84
N THR A 871 -55.74 -4.71 -19.58
CA THR A 871 -55.76 -4.99 -21.03
C THR A 871 -56.61 -3.96 -21.77
N ARG A 872 -56.13 -3.45 -22.92
CA ARG A 872 -56.92 -2.59 -23.80
C ARG A 872 -57.87 -3.41 -24.66
N VAL A 873 -59.12 -2.99 -24.73
CA VAL A 873 -60.17 -3.57 -25.59
C VAL A 873 -60.79 -2.47 -26.47
N GLU A 874 -61.45 -2.85 -27.56
CA GLU A 874 -62.10 -1.89 -28.46
C GLU A 874 -63.42 -1.36 -27.89
N ASP A 875 -64.18 -2.22 -27.20
CA ASP A 875 -65.48 -1.90 -26.63
C ASP A 875 -65.38 -1.13 -25.31
N HIS A 876 -66.27 -0.15 -25.13
CA HIS A 876 -66.40 0.57 -23.86
C HIS A 876 -66.92 -0.37 -22.76
N GLN A 877 -66.15 -0.48 -21.69
CA GLN A 877 -66.50 -1.24 -20.51
C GLN A 877 -67.53 -0.46 -19.67
N PRO A 878 -68.44 -1.17 -18.98
CA PRO A 878 -69.58 -0.57 -18.25
C PRO A 878 -69.14 0.05 -16.92
N TYR A 879 -68.05 0.81 -16.90
CA TYR A 879 -67.65 1.54 -15.70
C TYR A 879 -68.56 2.75 -15.46
N PRO A 880 -68.95 3.02 -14.20
CA PRO A 880 -69.66 4.24 -13.85
C PRO A 880 -68.84 5.48 -14.21
N ASP A 881 -69.53 6.55 -14.61
CA ASP A 881 -68.88 7.86 -14.76
C ASP A 881 -68.26 8.30 -13.43
N HIS A 882 -67.05 8.84 -13.49
CA HIS A 882 -66.27 9.19 -12.32
C HIS A 882 -65.33 10.37 -12.63
N PRO A 883 -65.22 11.38 -11.74
CA PRO A 883 -64.39 12.56 -11.98
C PRO A 883 -62.91 12.22 -12.20
N GLU A 884 -62.44 11.19 -11.50
CA GLU A 884 -61.06 10.70 -11.54
C GLU A 884 -60.77 9.78 -12.75
N ARG A 885 -61.75 9.50 -13.63
CA ARG A 885 -61.57 8.59 -14.76
C ARG A 885 -60.83 9.24 -15.92
N PHE A 886 -59.82 8.57 -16.48
CA PHE A 886 -59.22 8.99 -17.75
C PHE A 886 -60.22 8.83 -18.91
N ASP A 887 -60.37 9.84 -19.76
CA ASP A 887 -61.24 9.79 -20.96
C ASP A 887 -60.52 10.04 -22.29
N GLY A 888 -59.32 10.65 -22.25
CA GLY A 888 -58.56 10.98 -23.45
C GLY A 888 -57.61 9.89 -23.89
N PHE A 889 -56.95 9.22 -22.94
CA PHE A 889 -55.94 8.19 -23.21
C PHE A 889 -56.18 6.96 -22.35
N GLU A 890 -55.86 5.78 -22.88
CA GLU A 890 -56.06 4.47 -22.22
C GLU A 890 -55.09 4.23 -21.05
N GLN A 891 -55.29 4.99 -19.97
CA GLN A 891 -54.48 5.01 -18.76
C GLN A 891 -55.27 4.60 -17.51
N VAL A 892 -54.54 4.15 -16.50
CA VAL A 892 -55.05 3.79 -15.17
C VAL A 892 -53.98 4.08 -14.11
N LEU A 893 -54.41 4.47 -12.90
CA LEU A 893 -53.57 4.59 -11.70
C LEU A 893 -53.87 3.45 -10.72
N CYS A 894 -52.90 3.11 -9.88
CA CYS A 894 -53.09 2.26 -8.71
C CYS A 894 -53.74 3.03 -7.55
N LYS A 895 -54.30 2.29 -6.58
CA LYS A 895 -54.99 2.86 -5.41
C LYS A 895 -54.02 3.30 -4.31
N GLU A 896 -52.93 2.58 -4.15
CA GLU A 896 -52.00 2.73 -3.04
C GLU A 896 -51.11 3.97 -3.23
N SER A 897 -50.94 4.73 -2.14
CA SER A 897 -50.07 5.91 -2.10
C SER A 897 -48.63 5.53 -1.72
N LEU A 898 -47.66 6.05 -2.46
CA LEU A 898 -46.24 5.74 -2.34
C LEU A 898 -45.47 6.91 -1.68
N THR A 899 -45.55 7.04 -0.35
CA THR A 899 -44.94 8.14 0.45
C THR A 899 -43.68 7.74 1.24
N GLY A 900 -43.00 6.67 0.83
CA GLY A 900 -41.86 6.07 1.52
C GLY A 900 -40.96 5.32 0.53
N ARG A 901 -40.34 4.23 0.96
CA ARG A 901 -39.57 3.34 0.06
C ARG A 901 -40.40 2.16 -0.42
N PHE A 902 -40.60 2.07 -1.72
CA PHE A 902 -41.45 1.08 -2.36
C PHE A 902 -40.80 0.49 -3.60
N TYR A 903 -41.00 -0.82 -3.80
CA TYR A 903 -40.57 -1.55 -4.98
C TYR A 903 -41.73 -2.40 -5.50
N TRP A 904 -41.92 -2.42 -6.81
CA TRP A 904 -42.86 -3.34 -7.48
C TRP A 904 -42.34 -3.73 -8.85
N GLU A 905 -42.82 -4.85 -9.38
CA GLU A 905 -42.48 -5.35 -10.70
C GLU A 905 -43.74 -5.32 -11.60
N ALA A 906 -43.59 -4.86 -12.84
CA ALA A 906 -44.64 -4.86 -13.85
C ALA A 906 -44.15 -5.61 -15.09
N GLU A 907 -44.91 -6.62 -15.51
CA GLU A 907 -44.64 -7.43 -16.70
C GLU A 907 -45.59 -7.01 -17.82
N TRP A 908 -45.03 -6.70 -18.99
CA TRP A 908 -45.79 -6.27 -20.15
C TRP A 908 -45.60 -7.24 -21.33
N SER A 909 -46.52 -7.22 -22.29
CA SER A 909 -46.41 -8.02 -23.51
C SER A 909 -46.87 -7.23 -24.74
N GLY A 910 -46.84 -7.83 -25.94
CA GLY A 910 -47.25 -7.15 -27.17
C GLY A 910 -46.26 -6.12 -27.68
N ARG A 911 -46.80 -4.96 -28.13
CA ARG A 911 -46.08 -3.89 -28.83
C ARG A 911 -45.36 -2.93 -27.90
N GLY A 912 -45.87 -2.73 -26.69
CA GLY A 912 -45.27 -1.83 -25.70
C GLY A 912 -46.24 -1.49 -24.56
N ALA A 913 -45.72 -0.79 -23.56
CA ALA A 913 -46.48 -0.27 -22.43
C ALA A 913 -45.78 0.95 -21.82
N ASP A 914 -46.54 1.85 -21.21
CA ASP A 914 -46.01 2.91 -20.38
C ASP A 914 -46.11 2.50 -18.92
N ILE A 915 -44.98 2.54 -18.22
CA ILE A 915 -44.88 2.24 -16.80
C ILE A 915 -44.53 3.55 -16.11
N SER A 916 -45.47 4.07 -15.34
CA SER A 916 -45.44 5.45 -14.89
C SER A 916 -45.64 5.58 -13.39
N VAL A 917 -45.24 6.74 -12.87
CA VAL A 917 -45.55 7.20 -11.52
C VAL A 917 -46.08 8.62 -11.64
N ALA A 918 -47.16 8.96 -10.95
CA ALA A 918 -47.80 10.26 -11.07
C ALA A 918 -48.32 10.77 -9.72
N TYR A 919 -48.42 12.09 -9.61
CA TYR A 919 -49.27 12.69 -8.58
C TYR A 919 -50.74 12.42 -8.87
N LYS A 920 -51.54 12.42 -7.80
CA LYS A 920 -52.99 12.26 -7.91
C LYS A 920 -53.61 13.38 -8.76
N GLY A 921 -53.05 14.59 -8.71
CA GLY A 921 -53.54 15.76 -9.44
C GLY A 921 -53.34 15.75 -10.97
N ILE A 922 -52.77 14.68 -11.56
CA ILE A 922 -52.61 14.61 -13.02
C ILE A 922 -53.96 14.82 -13.74
N ARG A 923 -53.96 15.65 -14.79
CA ARG A 923 -55.16 15.93 -15.58
C ARG A 923 -55.63 14.65 -16.29
N ARG A 924 -56.93 14.39 -16.28
CA ARG A 924 -57.49 13.11 -16.81
C ARG A 924 -58.52 13.29 -17.92
N LYS A 925 -58.91 14.54 -18.17
CA LYS A 925 -60.01 14.91 -19.05
C LYS A 925 -59.51 15.65 -20.29
N GLY A 926 -59.91 15.15 -21.47
CA GLY A 926 -59.56 15.68 -22.78
C GLY A 926 -58.27 15.08 -23.38
N LEU A 927 -57.91 15.57 -24.58
CA LEU A 927 -56.78 15.08 -25.39
C LEU A 927 -55.54 16.00 -25.31
N SER A 928 -55.36 16.68 -24.18
CA SER A 928 -54.20 17.55 -23.95
C SER A 928 -52.97 16.72 -23.54
N GLU A 929 -51.77 17.19 -23.91
CA GLU A 929 -50.49 16.60 -23.49
C GLU A 929 -50.38 16.47 -21.97
N ASP A 930 -50.98 17.38 -21.20
CA ASP A 930 -51.02 17.34 -19.73
C ASP A 930 -51.67 16.07 -19.16
N CYS A 931 -52.48 15.38 -19.98
CA CYS A 931 -53.18 14.17 -19.58
C CYS A 931 -52.36 12.90 -19.81
N TRP A 932 -51.23 12.97 -20.53
CA TRP A 932 -50.40 11.82 -20.87
C TRP A 932 -49.27 11.65 -19.86
N PHE A 933 -49.05 10.41 -19.38
CA PHE A 933 -47.93 10.13 -18.47
C PHE A 933 -46.56 10.51 -19.05
N GLY A 934 -45.76 11.25 -18.26
CA GLY A 934 -44.43 11.74 -18.63
C GLY A 934 -44.42 13.02 -19.46
N TYR A 935 -45.58 13.55 -19.88
CA TYR A 935 -45.67 14.74 -20.73
C TYR A 935 -46.00 16.02 -19.94
N SER A 936 -46.13 15.89 -18.62
CA SER A 936 -46.28 17.02 -17.70
C SER A 936 -45.37 16.85 -16.49
N GLU A 937 -45.28 17.90 -15.68
CA GLU A 937 -44.58 17.86 -14.38
C GLU A 937 -45.26 16.93 -13.36
N MET A 938 -46.49 16.50 -13.63
CA MET A 938 -47.29 15.67 -12.72
C MET A 938 -46.96 14.18 -12.80
N SER A 939 -46.10 13.75 -13.72
CA SER A 939 -45.77 12.33 -13.89
C SER A 939 -44.41 12.05 -14.51
N TRP A 940 -43.90 10.87 -14.23
CA TRP A 940 -42.67 10.29 -14.74
C TRP A 940 -43.01 8.97 -15.41
N ASN A 941 -42.42 8.72 -16.57
CA ASN A 941 -42.78 7.58 -17.38
C ASN A 941 -41.57 6.86 -17.95
N LEU A 942 -41.66 5.53 -18.02
CA LEU A 942 -40.82 4.69 -18.85
C LEU A 942 -41.70 4.04 -19.93
N TYR A 943 -41.56 4.52 -21.16
CA TYR A 943 -42.13 3.85 -22.32
C TYR A 943 -41.27 2.65 -22.69
N CYS A 944 -41.88 1.47 -22.73
CA CYS A 944 -41.24 0.21 -23.06
C CYS A 944 -41.78 -0.31 -24.38
N SER A 945 -40.89 -0.71 -25.29
CA SER A 945 -41.27 -1.44 -26.52
C SER A 945 -40.27 -2.54 -26.83
N SER A 946 -40.59 -3.38 -27.82
CA SER A 946 -39.67 -4.46 -28.24
C SER A 946 -38.41 -3.95 -28.94
N ARG A 947 -38.37 -2.67 -29.33
CA ARG A 947 -37.28 -2.07 -30.12
C ARG A 947 -36.49 -1.02 -29.35
N SER A 948 -37.13 -0.27 -28.46
CA SER A 948 -36.53 0.82 -27.71
C SER A 948 -37.25 1.07 -26.39
N TYR A 949 -36.53 1.61 -25.42
CA TYR A 949 -37.09 2.12 -24.17
C TYR A 949 -36.84 3.63 -24.15
N SER A 950 -37.74 4.41 -23.55
CA SER A 950 -37.56 5.86 -23.43
C SER A 950 -38.11 6.35 -22.09
N ALA A 951 -37.31 7.11 -21.35
CA ALA A 951 -37.73 7.77 -20.13
C ALA A 951 -38.26 9.18 -20.44
N CYS A 952 -39.45 9.51 -19.97
CA CYS A 952 -40.13 10.77 -20.25
C CYS A 952 -40.57 11.48 -18.96
N HIS A 953 -40.27 12.77 -18.86
CA HIS A 953 -40.80 13.66 -17.83
C HIS A 953 -40.86 15.10 -18.36
N ASN A 954 -42.00 15.78 -18.15
CA ASN A 954 -42.22 17.17 -18.58
C ASN A 954 -41.77 17.44 -20.04
N LEU A 955 -42.27 16.61 -20.97
CA LEU A 955 -41.95 16.64 -22.41
C LEU A 955 -40.48 16.35 -22.78
N LYS A 956 -39.61 16.11 -21.81
CA LYS A 956 -38.22 15.70 -22.05
C LYS A 956 -38.16 14.19 -22.13
N GLN A 957 -37.73 13.69 -23.29
CA GLN A 957 -37.54 12.28 -23.55
C GLN A 957 -36.05 11.94 -23.62
N THR A 958 -35.65 10.86 -22.96
CA THR A 958 -34.31 10.28 -23.01
C THR A 958 -34.41 8.85 -23.52
N ASP A 959 -33.78 8.55 -24.66
CA ASP A 959 -33.79 7.20 -25.21
C ASP A 959 -32.81 6.28 -24.47
N ILE A 960 -33.26 5.05 -24.20
CA ILE A 960 -32.58 4.03 -23.43
C ILE A 960 -32.42 2.77 -24.30
N PRO A 961 -31.23 2.16 -24.33
CA PRO A 961 -31.02 0.89 -25.03
C PRO A 961 -31.99 -0.20 -24.52
N ALA A 962 -32.72 -0.84 -25.43
CA ALA A 962 -33.65 -1.90 -25.05
C ALA A 962 -32.90 -3.15 -24.55
N PRO A 963 -33.26 -3.72 -23.38
CA PRO A 963 -32.72 -4.99 -22.93
C PRO A 963 -33.17 -6.14 -23.84
N SER A 964 -32.27 -7.09 -24.11
CA SER A 964 -32.43 -8.08 -25.20
C SER A 964 -33.49 -9.15 -24.97
N SER A 965 -33.98 -9.35 -23.73
CA SER A 965 -34.77 -10.53 -23.39
C SER A 965 -35.85 -10.37 -22.32
N SER A 966 -35.91 -9.28 -21.57
CA SER A 966 -36.91 -9.10 -20.51
C SER A 966 -38.00 -8.08 -20.87
N LYS A 967 -39.25 -8.45 -20.58
CA LYS A 967 -40.42 -7.56 -20.61
C LYS A 967 -40.97 -7.27 -19.21
N ARG A 968 -40.12 -7.45 -18.19
CA ARG A 968 -40.45 -7.15 -16.81
C ARG A 968 -39.61 -5.97 -16.34
N VAL A 969 -40.29 -4.98 -15.79
CA VAL A 969 -39.69 -3.75 -15.29
C VAL A 969 -39.92 -3.66 -13.79
N GLY A 970 -38.84 -3.51 -13.03
CA GLY A 970 -38.88 -3.18 -11.62
C GLY A 970 -38.87 -1.68 -11.44
N VAL A 971 -39.73 -1.15 -10.58
CA VAL A 971 -39.80 0.27 -10.25
C VAL A 971 -39.50 0.43 -8.78
N TYR A 972 -38.59 1.34 -8.45
CA TYR A 972 -38.22 1.69 -7.07
C TYR A 972 -38.43 3.18 -6.84
N VAL A 973 -39.12 3.51 -5.75
CA VAL A 973 -39.35 4.87 -5.30
C VAL A 973 -38.73 5.03 -3.91
N ASP A 974 -37.90 6.05 -3.74
CA ASP A 974 -37.55 6.62 -2.44
C ASP A 974 -38.14 8.03 -2.38
N TRP A 975 -39.33 8.14 -1.79
CA TRP A 975 -40.08 9.39 -1.77
C TRP A 975 -39.31 10.50 -1.01
N SER A 976 -38.68 10.15 0.12
CA SER A 976 -37.92 11.08 0.94
C SER A 976 -36.63 11.57 0.29
N ALA A 977 -35.93 10.69 -0.44
CA ALA A 977 -34.71 11.06 -1.18
C ALA A 977 -35.01 11.71 -2.52
N GLY A 978 -36.27 11.71 -2.96
CA GLY A 978 -36.64 12.27 -4.26
C GLY A 978 -36.20 11.41 -5.45
N THR A 979 -36.08 10.09 -5.27
CA THR A 979 -35.52 9.18 -6.27
C THR A 979 -36.60 8.26 -6.83
N LEU A 980 -36.68 8.16 -8.16
CA LEU A 980 -37.49 7.17 -8.88
C LEU A 980 -36.63 6.43 -9.90
N SER A 981 -36.42 5.14 -9.71
CA SER A 981 -35.55 4.30 -10.53
C SER A 981 -36.31 3.17 -11.23
N PHE A 982 -35.95 2.92 -12.48
CA PHE A 982 -36.47 1.83 -13.29
C PHE A 982 -35.37 0.81 -13.59
N TYR A 983 -35.74 -0.47 -13.58
CA TYR A 983 -34.83 -1.60 -13.79
C TYR A 983 -35.47 -2.60 -14.75
N SER A 984 -34.67 -3.22 -15.60
CA SER A 984 -35.05 -4.45 -16.30
C SER A 984 -34.82 -5.64 -15.37
N VAL A 985 -35.79 -6.54 -15.27
CA VAL A 985 -35.75 -7.71 -14.37
C VAL A 985 -35.58 -8.97 -15.19
N SER A 986 -34.45 -9.67 -15.07
CA SER A 986 -34.24 -10.92 -15.80
C SER A 986 -35.10 -12.07 -15.26
N ASN A 987 -35.16 -13.19 -15.99
CA ASN A 987 -35.79 -14.42 -15.49
C ASN A 987 -35.11 -14.98 -14.23
N THR A 988 -33.84 -14.61 -13.99
CA THR A 988 -33.10 -14.94 -12.76
C THR A 988 -33.30 -13.89 -11.66
N HIS A 989 -34.24 -12.96 -11.83
CA HIS A 989 -34.53 -11.84 -10.93
C HIS A 989 -33.34 -10.88 -10.71
N THR A 990 -32.41 -10.85 -11.65
CA THR A 990 -31.30 -9.89 -11.65
C THR A 990 -31.81 -8.54 -12.16
N LEU A 991 -31.50 -7.48 -11.42
CA LEU A 991 -31.89 -6.11 -11.77
C LEU A 991 -30.79 -5.44 -12.59
N THR A 992 -31.15 -4.97 -13.78
CA THR A 992 -30.29 -4.10 -14.60
C THR A 992 -30.88 -2.70 -14.60
N HIS A 993 -30.13 -1.71 -14.11
CA HIS A 993 -30.58 -0.32 -14.09
C HIS A 993 -30.89 0.19 -15.50
N LEU A 994 -32.04 0.86 -15.65
CA LEU A 994 -32.45 1.49 -16.90
C LEU A 994 -32.36 3.02 -16.82
N HIS A 995 -32.97 3.62 -15.80
CA HIS A 995 -33.01 5.07 -15.64
C HIS A 995 -33.37 5.47 -14.21
N THR A 996 -32.95 6.67 -13.78
CA THR A 996 -33.34 7.29 -12.51
C THR A 996 -33.74 8.73 -12.73
N PHE A 997 -34.92 9.12 -12.22
CA PHE A 997 -35.32 10.51 -12.04
C PHE A 997 -35.00 10.97 -10.62
N ASN A 998 -34.44 12.18 -10.51
CA ASN A 998 -34.26 12.89 -9.24
C ASN A 998 -35.19 14.10 -9.23
N ASN A 999 -36.11 14.16 -8.27
CA ASN A 999 -37.06 15.26 -8.11
C ASN A 999 -37.47 15.44 -6.64
N THR A 1000 -37.87 16.65 -6.23
CA THR A 1000 -38.45 16.87 -4.91
C THR A 1000 -39.94 16.53 -4.97
N PHE A 1001 -40.33 15.38 -4.43
CA PHE A 1001 -41.73 14.99 -4.41
C PHE A 1001 -42.51 15.80 -3.37
N THR A 1002 -43.57 16.50 -3.81
CA THR A 1002 -44.38 17.39 -2.95
C THR A 1002 -45.68 16.76 -2.48
N GLU A 1003 -46.12 15.71 -3.16
CA GLU A 1003 -47.39 15.02 -2.90
C GLU A 1003 -47.19 13.50 -2.93
N PRO A 1004 -48.15 12.71 -2.39
CA PRO A 1004 -48.15 11.26 -2.54
C PRO A 1004 -48.14 10.84 -4.01
N LEU A 1005 -47.28 9.89 -4.34
CA LEU A 1005 -47.14 9.30 -5.67
C LEU A 1005 -48.02 8.07 -5.82
N TYR A 1006 -48.44 7.78 -7.06
CA TYR A 1006 -49.24 6.63 -7.44
C TYR A 1006 -48.65 5.98 -8.68
N ALA A 1007 -48.52 4.65 -8.68
CA ALA A 1007 -48.13 3.92 -9.88
C ALA A 1007 -49.23 4.04 -10.96
N GLY A 1008 -48.83 4.09 -12.23
CA GLY A 1008 -49.73 4.26 -13.35
C GLY A 1008 -49.27 3.46 -14.57
N PHE A 1009 -50.23 3.12 -15.42
CA PHE A 1009 -49.98 2.34 -16.63
C PHE A 1009 -50.79 2.86 -17.81
N LYS A 1010 -50.15 2.92 -18.98
CA LYS A 1010 -50.84 3.05 -20.27
C LYS A 1010 -50.63 1.79 -21.10
N VAL A 1011 -51.71 1.34 -21.73
CA VAL A 1011 -51.76 0.03 -22.39
C VAL A 1011 -52.20 0.18 -23.84
N TYR A 1012 -51.48 -0.46 -24.76
CA TYR A 1012 -51.77 -0.46 -26.19
C TYR A 1012 -52.53 -1.74 -26.59
N PRO A 1013 -53.16 -1.82 -27.79
CA PRO A 1013 -53.82 -3.06 -28.21
C PRO A 1013 -52.86 -4.23 -28.21
N ASP A 1014 -53.38 -5.39 -27.78
CA ASP A 1014 -52.65 -6.65 -27.67
C ASP A 1014 -51.41 -6.59 -26.77
N SER A 1015 -51.36 -5.62 -25.85
CA SER A 1015 -50.17 -5.34 -25.03
C SER A 1015 -50.47 -5.24 -23.53
N PRO A 1016 -51.05 -6.28 -22.88
CA PRO A 1016 -51.44 -6.20 -21.48
C PRO A 1016 -50.25 -6.00 -20.54
N VAL A 1017 -50.52 -5.38 -19.39
CA VAL A 1017 -49.58 -5.20 -18.27
C VAL A 1017 -50.12 -5.92 -17.04
N LEU A 1018 -49.25 -6.66 -16.36
CA LEU A 1018 -49.51 -7.42 -15.15
C LEU A 1018 -48.57 -6.95 -14.03
N LEU A 1019 -49.13 -6.57 -12.88
CA LEU A 1019 -48.41 -6.34 -11.64
C LEU A 1019 -48.02 -7.69 -11.01
N GLN A 1020 -46.73 -7.89 -10.77
CA GLN A 1020 -46.14 -9.13 -10.22
C GLN A 1020 -46.07 -9.13 -8.70
#